data_AF-A0A9P4N1B0-F1
#
_entry.id   AF-A0A9P4N1B0-F1
#
_cell.length_a   1.000
_cell.length_b   1.000
_cell.length_c   1.000
_cell.angle_alpha   90.00
_cell.angle_beta   90.00
_cell.angle_gamma   90.00
#
_symmetry.space_group_name_H-M   'P 1'
#
loop_
_entity.id
_entity.type
_entity.pdbx_description
1 polymer ?
#
loop_
_entity_poly.entity_id
_entity_poly.type
_entity_poly.pdbx_seq_one_letter_code
_entity_poly.pdbx_strand_id
1 'polypeptide(L)'
;MLSPLFFLGVLISLASARVHPYLYGVPKGPDIDFGDVAAVDVVEISNSTATNTTEAPPPSAISSFPATPGLAEPCAIVSSALEALPSGSRRTVSAELGLQCLRSVPLDKDGNLQLIDDLKLYLEWQSNLAYLKNPPPEYTEEPVDVIAEMESMQKQLSSDGYSNEYDFQLDLNTLFNRAYDNHLAWQPDILAGVMQFQRPAGFELVSVSSDGIALPEIFAYRDIELAKDDSSFKPSAVRTIDGRGVEAYLQVVARQADFHDPDTRWNALFPSQPLIASGTTFLGSFRTGRYQGPNTTLAFANGTTKTAVNVAVVFADFSGIESGKAFFDKFCTGPQPETTEEPTEATVLPPETATSTSIPTPSHTGYPKAELLHPNLSLGGYYLKTNGYEDIAILSIPSYESPDVQLFQNIMRDFIRQSVKDGKTKLVFDLRGNGGGNAILGYDSFKQVFPQADQEPFGATRYRAHEILNITGQMVSDFNDGKTFVQQNESAFAENFEGLTLNDVVLFTAGFNYKHQLDINNTDIPSWPEMFGPERINDDDFTTTIRYNFSDEPSFTYPGFSVIGYLENANETNTPQPFQAENIVMLHDGMCSSTCTIVSELLKNQGGVRTIAIGGRPNLGPMQGLGGTKGAQSFGWDDVQIRSQIIFFLGSPQQQADWNTTSLGRTAFATQLFKRTAYSGDRPAGGINLRDNLRRNDPSNTPLEFIYEAADCRMWYTAPMIFDVTEVWKGVVDRMWGETECVEGSTRDKSSVSGGGQTKSGAVPPPPRERGNVDNAAASGILGAKSVVLWSLPFSVVMGMLW
;
A
#
# COMPACT_ATOMS: atom_id res chain seq x y z
N MET A 1 14.79 2.58 38.25
CA MET A 1 14.34 1.20 38.01
C MET A 1 13.24 1.30 36.97
N LEU A 2 13.63 1.25 35.70
CA LEU A 2 12.71 1.10 34.57
C LEU A 2 12.27 -0.37 34.56
N SER A 3 10.98 -0.61 34.31
CA SER A 3 10.36 -1.93 34.37
C SER A 3 11.02 -2.92 33.38
N PRO A 4 11.10 -4.23 33.71
CA PRO A 4 11.52 -5.26 32.75
C PRO A 4 10.61 -5.24 31.51
N LEU A 5 11.18 -5.58 30.34
CA LEU A 5 10.44 -5.64 29.07
C LEU A 5 9.24 -6.57 29.22
N PHE A 6 8.02 -6.01 29.20
CA PHE A 6 6.87 -6.79 28.79
C PHE A 6 6.91 -6.90 27.27
N PHE A 7 7.65 -7.87 26.75
CA PHE A 7 7.29 -8.46 25.46
C PHE A 7 5.93 -9.12 25.67
N LEU A 8 4.83 -8.37 25.48
CA LEU A 8 3.51 -8.99 25.39
C LEU A 8 3.59 -10.01 24.25
N GLY A 9 3.39 -11.28 24.60
CA GLY A 9 3.72 -12.39 23.73
C GLY A 9 2.90 -12.40 22.46
N VAL A 10 3.52 -12.01 21.34
CA VAL A 10 3.25 -12.55 20.00
C VAL A 10 4.59 -12.72 19.27
N LEU A 11 5.40 -13.66 19.76
CA LEU A 11 6.55 -14.17 19.02
C LEU A 11 6.06 -15.26 18.05
N ILE A 12 5.88 -14.84 16.80
CA ILE A 12 6.41 -15.42 15.55
C ILE A 12 5.61 -14.71 14.46
N SER A 13 6.06 -13.52 14.07
CA SER A 13 5.93 -13.13 12.68
C SER A 13 7.32 -12.68 12.23
N LEU A 14 8.05 -13.59 11.62
CA LEU A 14 9.23 -13.21 10.88
C LEU A 14 8.74 -12.34 9.71
N ALA A 15 9.07 -11.06 9.74
CA ALA A 15 8.90 -10.09 8.66
C ALA A 15 7.68 -10.34 7.75
N SER A 16 6.47 -10.42 8.33
CA SER A 16 5.26 -10.23 7.53
C SER A 16 5.07 -8.72 7.40
N ALA A 17 5.36 -8.18 6.22
CA ALA A 17 5.06 -6.80 5.87
C ALA A 17 3.54 -6.60 5.86
N ARG A 18 2.91 -6.50 7.03
CA ARG A 18 1.54 -6.00 7.19
C ARG A 18 1.59 -4.49 7.30
N VAL A 19 2.18 -3.84 6.31
CA VAL A 19 1.85 -2.45 6.05
C VAL A 19 0.52 -2.55 5.30
N HIS A 20 -0.57 -2.17 5.95
CA HIS A 20 -1.80 -1.82 5.22
C HIS A 20 -1.74 -0.31 5.01
N PRO A 21 -1.07 0.16 3.94
CA PRO A 21 -0.94 1.59 3.66
C PRO A 21 -2.29 2.23 3.29
N TYR A 22 -3.28 1.40 2.96
CA TYR A 22 -4.53 1.86 2.42
C TYR A 22 -5.41 2.52 3.49
N LEU A 23 -5.34 3.84 3.59
CA LEU A 23 -6.46 4.70 4.05
C LEU A 23 -7.76 4.46 3.24
N TYR A 24 -7.68 3.64 2.18
CA TYR A 24 -8.72 3.42 1.19
C TYR A 24 -9.34 2.02 1.23
N GLY A 25 -8.88 1.13 2.11
CA GLY A 25 -9.45 -0.20 2.35
C GLY A 25 -10.19 -0.27 3.69
N VAL A 26 -11.41 -0.82 3.71
CA VAL A 26 -12.16 -1.03 4.96
C VAL A 26 -11.67 -2.33 5.60
N PRO A 27 -11.24 -2.36 6.87
CA PRO A 27 -10.99 -3.61 7.58
C PRO A 27 -12.26 -4.49 7.57
N LYS A 28 -12.09 -5.80 7.49
CA LYS A 28 -13.21 -6.76 7.53
C LYS A 28 -13.96 -6.58 8.86
N GLY A 29 -15.13 -5.95 8.83
CA GLY A 29 -16.09 -6.03 9.93
C GLY A 29 -16.72 -7.43 9.97
N PRO A 30 -17.14 -7.93 11.14
CA PRO A 30 -17.66 -9.29 11.29
C PRO A 30 -18.94 -9.61 10.50
N ASP A 31 -19.65 -8.62 9.93
CA ASP A 31 -20.99 -8.81 9.36
C ASP A 31 -21.24 -8.17 7.99
N ILE A 32 -20.21 -7.95 7.16
CA ILE A 32 -20.44 -7.46 5.78
C ILE A 32 -20.60 -8.67 4.84
N ASP A 33 -21.84 -9.14 4.68
CA ASP A 33 -22.20 -10.01 3.57
C ASP A 33 -22.21 -9.19 2.27
N PHE A 34 -21.60 -9.72 1.20
CA PHE A 34 -21.52 -9.04 -0.10
C PHE A 34 -22.92 -8.77 -0.71
N GLY A 35 -23.96 -9.49 -0.25
CA GLY A 35 -25.36 -9.23 -0.59
C GLY A 35 -25.91 -7.89 -0.09
N ASP A 36 -25.37 -7.32 1.00
CA ASP A 36 -25.90 -6.09 1.61
C ASP A 36 -25.36 -4.80 0.97
N VAL A 37 -24.39 -4.91 0.06
CA VAL A 37 -24.00 -3.79 -0.82
C VAL A 37 -24.98 -3.64 -1.98
N ALA A 38 -25.76 -4.68 -2.28
CA ALA A 38 -26.73 -4.73 -3.39
C ALA A 38 -28.19 -4.45 -2.96
N ALA A 39 -28.50 -4.45 -1.65
CA ALA A 39 -29.85 -4.25 -1.14
C ALA A 39 -30.00 -2.91 -0.39
N VAL A 40 -30.02 -1.80 -1.14
CA VAL A 40 -30.83 -0.64 -0.75
C VAL A 40 -31.78 -0.36 -1.90
N ASP A 41 -32.93 -1.02 -1.84
CA ASP A 41 -34.03 -0.86 -2.79
C ASP A 41 -34.42 0.63 -2.90
N VAL A 42 -34.33 1.17 -4.11
CA VAL A 42 -35.19 2.29 -4.52
C VAL A 42 -36.33 1.68 -5.29
N VAL A 43 -37.52 1.70 -4.68
CA VAL A 43 -38.79 1.28 -5.27
C VAL A 43 -38.96 1.92 -6.65
N GLU A 44 -38.96 1.09 -7.71
CA GLU A 44 -39.34 1.49 -9.07
C GLU A 44 -40.82 1.89 -9.11
N ILE A 45 -41.11 3.14 -9.51
CA ILE A 45 -42.46 3.54 -9.92
C ILE A 45 -42.54 3.33 -11.43
N SER A 46 -43.17 2.22 -11.82
CA SER A 46 -43.51 1.93 -13.20
C SER A 46 -44.70 2.80 -13.67
N ASN A 47 -44.53 3.41 -14.83
CA ASN A 47 -45.48 4.32 -15.45
C ASN A 47 -46.52 3.51 -16.25
N SER A 48 -47.76 3.42 -15.78
CA SER A 48 -48.89 3.00 -16.62
C SER A 48 -50.07 3.96 -16.48
N THR A 49 -50.46 4.52 -17.61
CA THR A 49 -51.58 5.44 -17.81
C THR A 49 -52.93 4.73 -17.66
N ALA A 50 -53.75 5.17 -16.70
CA ALA A 50 -55.22 5.14 -16.81
C ALA A 50 -55.86 6.20 -15.90
N THR A 51 -56.75 6.97 -16.49
CA THR A 51 -57.52 8.09 -15.95
C THR A 51 -58.42 7.72 -14.77
N ASN A 52 -58.32 8.43 -13.65
CA ASN A 52 -59.47 8.99 -12.93
C ASN A 52 -59.05 9.98 -11.83
N THR A 53 -59.72 11.13 -11.84
CA THR A 53 -59.65 12.24 -10.90
C THR A 53 -59.99 11.84 -9.47
N THR A 54 -59.08 12.08 -8.52
CA THR A 54 -59.35 12.61 -7.16
C THR A 54 -58.04 13.02 -6.49
N GLU A 55 -58.02 14.27 -5.99
CA GLU A 55 -57.11 14.95 -5.06
C GLU A 55 -55.85 14.22 -4.53
N ALA A 56 -54.69 14.85 -4.74
CA ALA A 56 -53.39 14.38 -4.24
C ALA A 56 -53.26 14.58 -2.70
N PRO A 57 -52.80 13.57 -1.94
CA PRO A 57 -52.29 13.78 -0.59
C PRO A 57 -50.89 14.42 -0.64
N PRO A 58 -50.47 15.18 0.39
CA PRO A 58 -49.18 15.87 0.36
C PRO A 58 -48.03 14.85 0.39
N PRO A 59 -46.85 15.19 -0.16
CA PRO A 59 -45.70 14.30 -0.18
C PRO A 59 -45.27 13.99 1.26
N SER A 60 -45.17 12.69 1.58
CA SER A 60 -44.52 12.22 2.81
C SER A 60 -43.10 12.76 2.87
N ALA A 61 -42.80 13.44 3.96
CA ALA A 61 -41.54 14.14 4.18
C ALA A 61 -40.35 13.19 4.02
N ILE A 62 -39.43 13.59 3.16
CA ILE A 62 -38.03 13.18 3.19
C ILE A 62 -37.53 13.43 4.61
N SER A 63 -36.87 12.45 5.22
CA SER A 63 -36.16 12.62 6.49
C SER A 63 -35.14 13.74 6.32
N SER A 64 -35.53 14.95 6.73
CA SER A 64 -34.63 16.08 6.86
C SER A 64 -33.71 15.79 8.04
N PHE A 65 -32.41 15.65 7.78
CA PHE A 65 -31.43 15.75 8.85
C PHE A 65 -31.67 17.06 9.63
N PRO A 66 -31.67 17.05 10.97
CA PRO A 66 -31.91 18.26 11.75
C PRO A 66 -30.90 19.33 11.38
N ALA A 67 -31.37 20.55 11.08
CA ALA A 67 -30.51 21.71 11.02
C ALA A 67 -29.86 21.94 12.40
N THR A 68 -28.54 22.06 12.42
CA THR A 68 -27.70 22.20 13.62
C THR A 68 -28.12 23.42 14.46
N PRO A 69 -28.45 23.27 15.76
CA PRO A 69 -28.44 24.39 16.68
C PRO A 69 -26.98 24.84 16.84
N GLY A 70 -26.66 26.09 16.49
CA GLY A 70 -25.31 26.65 16.52
C GLY A 70 -24.65 26.82 17.90
N LEU A 71 -24.90 25.93 18.85
CA LEU A 71 -24.39 25.93 20.23
C LEU A 71 -24.07 24.53 20.79
N ALA A 72 -24.37 23.44 20.07
CA ALA A 72 -24.09 22.08 20.53
C ALA A 72 -22.69 21.63 20.08
N GLU A 73 -22.00 20.91 20.97
CA GLU A 73 -20.65 20.39 20.72
C GLU A 73 -20.70 19.29 19.63
N PRO A 74 -19.93 19.39 18.51
CA PRO A 74 -20.11 18.50 17.37
C PRO A 74 -19.87 17.01 17.65
N CYS A 75 -18.90 16.65 18.48
CA CYS A 75 -18.66 15.25 18.85
C CYS A 75 -19.77 14.68 19.74
N ALA A 76 -20.40 15.50 20.60
CA ALA A 76 -21.60 15.09 21.32
C ALA A 76 -22.75 14.75 20.36
N ILE A 77 -22.93 15.55 19.29
CA ILE A 77 -23.95 15.27 18.27
C ILE A 77 -23.64 13.95 17.55
N VAL A 78 -22.36 13.69 17.21
CA VAL A 78 -21.96 12.40 16.62
C VAL A 78 -22.31 11.25 17.56
N SER A 79 -21.96 11.35 18.85
CA SER A 79 -22.27 10.34 19.85
C SER A 79 -23.77 10.04 19.93
N SER A 80 -24.61 11.07 20.12
CA SER A 80 -26.06 10.91 20.16
C SER A 80 -26.66 10.40 18.84
N ALA A 81 -26.11 10.78 17.69
CA ALA A 81 -26.57 10.31 16.39
C ALA A 81 -26.31 8.80 16.21
N LEU A 82 -25.16 8.31 16.70
CA LEU A 82 -24.80 6.90 16.64
C LEU A 82 -25.62 6.06 17.64
N GLU A 83 -25.86 6.57 18.85
CA GLU A 83 -26.74 5.91 19.84
C GLU A 83 -28.18 5.75 19.34
N ALA A 84 -28.64 6.68 18.50
CA ALA A 84 -29.98 6.63 17.91
C ALA A 84 -30.10 5.65 16.71
N LEU A 85 -29.00 5.07 16.22
CA LEU A 85 -29.04 4.12 15.12
C LEU A 85 -29.67 2.79 15.56
N PRO A 86 -30.50 2.15 14.70
CA PRO A 86 -30.96 0.80 14.96
C PRO A 86 -29.80 -0.18 15.13
N SER A 87 -29.94 -1.17 16.01
CA SER A 87 -28.95 -2.24 16.19
C SER A 87 -28.61 -2.92 14.86
N GLY A 88 -27.33 -3.18 14.61
CA GLY A 88 -26.83 -3.75 13.36
C GLY A 88 -26.66 -2.73 12.20
N SER A 89 -27.08 -1.47 12.37
CA SER A 89 -26.89 -0.45 11.34
C SER A 89 -25.42 -0.11 11.17
N ARG A 90 -25.02 0.17 9.92
CA ARG A 90 -23.71 0.73 9.63
C ARG A 90 -23.57 2.09 10.33
N ARG A 91 -22.55 2.22 11.18
CA ARG A 91 -22.24 3.45 11.95
C ARG A 91 -21.73 4.56 11.05
N THR A 92 -22.63 5.43 10.58
CA THR A 92 -22.29 6.57 9.74
C THR A 92 -22.97 7.84 10.20
N VAL A 93 -22.31 8.98 9.96
CA VAL A 93 -22.87 10.33 10.08
C VAL A 93 -22.57 11.12 8.80
N SER A 94 -23.13 12.32 8.63
CA SER A 94 -22.74 13.17 7.51
C SER A 94 -21.25 13.52 7.58
N ALA A 95 -20.58 13.60 6.44
CA ALA A 95 -19.16 13.93 6.38
C ALA A 95 -18.87 15.31 7.01
N GLU A 96 -19.78 16.27 6.83
CA GLU A 96 -19.65 17.60 7.42
C GLU A 96 -19.69 17.55 8.95
N LEU A 97 -20.62 16.79 9.55
CA LEU A 97 -20.67 16.63 11.01
C LEU A 97 -19.43 15.90 11.54
N GLY A 98 -18.98 14.85 10.84
CA GLY A 98 -17.74 14.15 11.18
C GLY A 98 -16.53 15.09 11.20
N LEU A 99 -16.35 15.91 10.16
CA LEU A 99 -15.27 16.90 10.09
C LEU A 99 -15.38 17.95 11.21
N GLN A 100 -16.58 18.43 11.52
CA GLN A 100 -16.79 19.37 12.63
C GLN A 100 -16.38 18.77 13.98
N CYS A 101 -16.69 17.49 14.23
CA CYS A 101 -16.20 16.79 15.41
C CYS A 101 -14.67 16.70 15.41
N LEU A 102 -14.04 16.21 14.33
CA LEU A 102 -12.58 16.09 14.27
C LEU A 102 -11.85 17.44 14.48
N ARG A 103 -12.40 18.54 13.95
CA ARG A 103 -11.84 19.89 14.14
C ARG A 103 -12.12 20.51 15.51
N SER A 104 -13.02 19.93 16.31
CA SER A 104 -13.26 20.33 17.70
C SER A 104 -12.22 19.77 18.67
N VAL A 105 -11.43 18.78 18.23
CA VAL A 105 -10.40 18.11 19.06
C VAL A 105 -9.25 19.09 19.34
N PRO A 106 -8.91 19.33 20.62
CA PRO A 106 -7.87 20.29 21.00
C PRO A 106 -6.48 19.81 20.53
N LEU A 107 -5.64 20.77 20.14
CA LEU A 107 -4.26 20.52 19.71
C LEU A 107 -3.35 20.15 20.91
N ASP A 108 -2.62 19.05 20.80
CA ASP A 108 -1.55 18.68 21.74
C ASP A 108 -0.19 19.22 21.24
N LYS A 109 0.07 20.51 21.47
CA LYS A 109 1.26 21.19 20.94
C LYS A 109 2.58 20.51 21.35
N ASP A 110 2.73 20.18 22.63
CA ASP A 110 3.97 19.59 23.14
C ASP A 110 4.12 18.14 22.68
N GLY A 111 3.04 17.35 22.70
CA GLY A 111 3.06 16.00 22.17
C GLY A 111 3.29 15.96 20.66
N ASN A 112 2.83 16.95 19.90
CA ASN A 112 3.05 17.00 18.46
C ASN A 112 4.49 17.42 18.10
N LEU A 113 5.12 18.26 18.92
CA LEU A 113 6.56 18.53 18.80
C LEU A 113 7.38 17.25 19.06
N GLN A 114 7.04 16.51 20.11
CA GLN A 114 7.69 15.24 20.44
C GLN A 114 7.40 14.15 19.38
N LEU A 115 6.20 14.13 18.79
CA LEU A 115 5.87 13.21 17.70
C LEU A 115 6.79 13.43 16.49
N ILE A 116 7.01 14.69 16.10
CA ILE A 116 7.94 14.99 15.01
C ILE A 116 9.37 14.57 15.36
N ASP A 117 9.81 14.83 16.60
CA ASP A 117 11.14 14.41 17.06
C ASP A 117 11.29 12.88 17.04
N ASP A 118 10.28 12.14 17.50
CA ASP A 118 10.26 10.68 17.46
C ASP A 118 10.29 10.19 16.01
N LEU A 119 9.40 10.68 15.13
CA LEU A 119 9.38 10.29 13.71
C LEU A 119 10.73 10.53 13.01
N LYS A 120 11.39 11.66 13.26
CA LYS A 120 12.72 11.95 12.68
C LYS A 120 13.77 10.89 13.06
N LEU A 121 13.72 10.34 14.28
CA LEU A 121 14.62 9.26 14.70
C LEU A 121 14.42 7.97 13.91
N TYR A 122 13.17 7.67 13.54
CA TYR A 122 12.83 6.45 12.78
C TYR A 122 13.07 6.65 11.29
N LEU A 123 12.87 7.86 10.77
CA LEU A 123 13.18 8.22 9.39
C LEU A 123 14.69 8.10 9.07
N GLU A 124 15.59 8.11 10.06
CA GLU A 124 17.00 7.79 9.82
C GLU A 124 17.22 6.41 9.16
N TRP A 125 16.27 5.48 9.35
CA TRP A 125 16.27 4.14 8.76
C TRP A 125 15.64 4.08 7.37
N GLN A 126 14.93 5.12 6.92
CA GLN A 126 14.35 5.19 5.58
C GLN A 126 15.47 5.27 4.54
N SER A 127 15.56 4.28 3.67
CA SER A 127 16.72 4.12 2.77
C SER A 127 16.87 5.27 1.78
N ASN A 128 15.77 5.81 1.27
CA ASN A 128 15.76 6.63 0.06
C ASN A 128 15.52 8.15 0.29
N LEU A 129 15.63 8.67 1.51
CA LEU A 129 15.33 10.08 1.84
C LEU A 129 16.05 11.09 0.93
N ALA A 130 17.33 10.86 0.64
CA ALA A 130 18.10 11.75 -0.22
C ALA A 130 17.62 11.76 -1.68
N TYR A 131 17.10 10.63 -2.17
CA TYR A 131 16.51 10.55 -3.50
C TYR A 131 15.10 11.15 -3.56
N LEU A 132 14.31 11.07 -2.49
CA LEU A 132 13.05 11.82 -2.40
C LEU A 132 13.30 13.34 -2.50
N LYS A 133 14.35 13.82 -1.83
CA LYS A 133 14.76 15.23 -1.85
C LYS A 133 15.38 15.67 -3.17
N ASN A 134 16.21 14.82 -3.77
CA ASN A 134 16.94 15.10 -5.01
C ASN A 134 16.86 13.87 -5.94
N PRO A 135 15.73 13.68 -6.64
CA PRO A 135 15.53 12.53 -7.50
C PRO A 135 16.25 12.68 -8.85
N PRO A 136 16.44 11.58 -9.60
CA PRO A 136 16.86 11.61 -11.00
C PRO A 136 15.97 12.49 -11.88
N PRO A 137 16.50 13.08 -12.97
CA PRO A 137 15.72 13.95 -13.87
C PRO A 137 14.48 13.30 -14.50
N GLU A 138 14.48 11.97 -14.62
CA GLU A 138 13.40 11.16 -15.20
C GLU A 138 12.30 10.81 -14.18
N TYR A 139 12.51 11.07 -12.89
CA TYR A 139 11.47 10.90 -11.89
C TYR A 139 10.34 11.90 -12.13
N THR A 140 9.11 11.41 -12.14
CA THR A 140 7.96 12.20 -12.61
C THR A 140 7.24 12.98 -11.50
N GLU A 141 7.55 12.69 -10.24
CA GLU A 141 6.92 13.32 -9.10
C GLU A 141 7.76 14.46 -8.53
N GLU A 142 7.09 15.38 -7.83
CA GLU A 142 7.75 16.50 -7.20
C GLU A 142 8.72 16.03 -6.10
N PRO A 143 9.96 16.56 -6.06
CA PRO A 143 10.87 16.29 -4.96
C PRO A 143 10.29 16.72 -3.61
N VAL A 144 10.61 15.97 -2.55
CA VAL A 144 10.17 16.25 -1.18
C VAL A 144 11.32 16.08 -0.19
N ASP A 145 11.64 17.14 0.55
CA ASP A 145 12.55 17.11 1.70
C ASP A 145 11.72 16.88 2.96
N VAL A 146 11.41 15.60 3.26
CA VAL A 146 10.53 15.21 4.38
C VAL A 146 11.02 15.80 5.69
N ILE A 147 12.33 15.75 5.95
CA ILE A 147 12.92 16.25 7.21
C ILE A 147 12.77 17.78 7.31
N ALA A 148 13.07 18.53 6.25
CA ALA A 148 12.95 20.00 6.27
C ALA A 148 11.48 20.46 6.39
N GLU A 149 10.55 19.75 5.78
CA GLU A 149 9.11 20.04 5.89
C GLU A 149 8.61 19.77 7.32
N MET A 150 9.04 18.68 7.97
CA MET A 150 8.75 18.43 9.39
C MET A 150 9.32 19.53 10.30
N GLU A 151 10.52 20.04 10.02
CA GLU A 151 11.08 21.19 10.75
C GLU A 151 10.28 22.48 10.54
N SER A 152 9.72 22.68 9.35
CA SER A 152 8.77 23.77 9.08
C SER A 152 7.51 23.61 9.92
N MET A 153 6.98 22.40 10.04
CA MET A 153 5.81 22.11 10.88
C MET A 153 6.08 22.34 12.38
N GLN A 154 7.28 21.99 12.90
CA GLN A 154 7.67 22.31 14.28
C GLN A 154 7.67 23.82 14.55
N LYS A 155 8.16 24.62 13.59
CA LYS A 155 8.12 26.09 13.68
C LYS A 155 6.68 26.60 13.70
N GLN A 156 5.82 26.06 12.82
CA GLN A 156 4.40 26.42 12.77
C GLN A 156 3.68 26.08 14.08
N LEU A 157 3.88 24.88 14.64
CA LEU A 157 3.38 24.51 15.97
C LEU A 157 3.83 25.53 17.02
N SER A 158 5.12 25.84 17.05
CA SER A 158 5.70 26.80 18.00
C SER A 158 5.11 28.20 17.89
N SER A 159 4.74 28.63 16.68
CA SER A 159 4.14 29.94 16.39
C SER A 159 2.61 29.93 16.28
N ASP A 160 1.92 28.92 16.83
CA ASP A 160 0.46 28.80 16.86
C ASP A 160 -0.19 28.77 15.45
N GLY A 161 0.50 28.17 14.50
CA GLY A 161 0.02 27.97 13.11
C GLY A 161 -1.06 26.91 12.96
N TYR A 162 -1.22 26.03 13.95
CA TYR A 162 -2.27 25.00 14.00
C TYR A 162 -3.29 25.31 15.08
N SER A 163 -4.57 25.07 14.79
CA SER A 163 -5.69 25.36 15.71
C SER A 163 -6.32 24.13 16.34
N ASN A 164 -6.14 22.95 15.75
CA ASN A 164 -6.73 21.68 16.22
C ASN A 164 -5.84 20.50 15.80
N GLU A 165 -6.06 19.36 16.46
CA GLU A 165 -5.26 18.16 16.26
C GLU A 165 -5.43 17.55 14.86
N TYR A 166 -6.67 17.56 14.34
CA TYR A 166 -7.00 16.99 13.04
C TYR A 166 -6.21 17.64 11.90
N ASP A 167 -6.20 18.98 11.81
CA ASP A 167 -5.52 19.70 10.73
C ASP A 167 -3.99 19.47 10.80
N PHE A 168 -3.40 19.40 12.01
CA PHE A 168 -1.97 19.08 12.17
C PHE A 168 -1.63 17.67 11.67
N GLN A 169 -2.36 16.66 12.14
CA GLN A 169 -2.08 15.27 11.76
C GLN A 169 -2.39 14.99 10.29
N LEU A 170 -3.39 15.67 9.71
CA LEU A 170 -3.68 15.60 8.28
C LEU A 170 -2.53 16.17 7.44
N ASP A 171 -1.95 17.29 7.83
CA ASP A 171 -0.79 17.86 7.15
C ASP A 171 0.43 16.93 7.26
N LEU A 172 0.67 16.35 8.43
CA LEU A 172 1.78 15.44 8.65
C LEU A 172 1.62 14.15 7.82
N ASN A 173 0.43 13.54 7.83
CA ASN A 173 0.12 12.40 6.96
C ASN A 173 0.23 12.77 5.46
N THR A 174 -0.15 13.99 5.08
CA THR A 174 0.02 14.47 3.69
C THR A 174 1.48 14.58 3.30
N LEU A 175 2.36 14.98 4.21
CA LEU A 175 3.79 15.01 3.95
C LEU A 175 4.34 13.61 3.65
N PHE A 176 3.95 12.60 4.43
CA PHE A 176 4.33 11.21 4.16
C PHE A 176 3.80 10.74 2.79
N ASN A 177 2.52 10.99 2.48
CA ASN A 177 1.93 10.59 1.20
C ASN A 177 2.60 11.25 -0.02
N ARG A 178 3.25 12.42 0.14
CA ARG A 178 4.01 13.08 -0.95
C ARG A 178 5.28 12.32 -1.33
N ALA A 179 5.76 11.39 -0.51
CA ALA A 179 6.84 10.49 -0.90
C ALA A 179 6.39 9.46 -1.95
N TYR A 180 5.09 9.18 -2.02
CA TYR A 180 4.47 8.15 -2.87
C TYR A 180 5.05 6.75 -2.70
N ASP A 181 5.59 6.47 -1.52
CA ASP A 181 6.20 5.21 -1.12
C ASP A 181 5.27 4.54 -0.10
N ASN A 182 4.63 3.44 -0.50
CA ASN A 182 3.68 2.71 0.35
C ASN A 182 4.33 1.85 1.45
N HIS A 183 5.68 1.79 1.53
CA HIS A 183 6.39 1.38 2.74
C HIS A 183 6.60 2.54 3.72
N LEU A 184 6.73 3.78 3.23
CA LEU A 184 6.89 4.98 4.06
C LEU A 184 5.52 5.60 4.37
N ALA A 185 4.89 5.09 5.43
CA ALA A 185 3.57 5.55 5.82
C ALA A 185 3.48 5.78 7.33
N TRP A 186 2.80 6.84 7.73
CA TRP A 186 2.37 7.06 9.12
C TRP A 186 0.86 7.25 9.14
N GLN A 187 0.17 6.36 9.86
CA GLN A 187 -1.29 6.38 9.97
C GLN A 187 -1.71 7.03 11.29
N PRO A 188 -2.18 8.29 11.28
CA PRO A 188 -2.56 9.00 12.49
C PRO A 188 -3.75 8.36 13.20
N ASP A 189 -3.72 8.37 14.54
CA ASP A 189 -4.81 7.94 15.41
C ASP A 189 -6.17 8.57 15.04
N ILE A 190 -6.21 9.87 14.74
CA ILE A 190 -7.46 10.59 14.49
C ILE A 190 -8.08 10.26 13.12
N LEU A 191 -7.28 10.01 12.08
CA LEU A 191 -7.77 9.76 10.70
C LEU A 191 -7.98 8.27 10.43
N ALA A 192 -7.12 7.42 10.99
CA ALA A 192 -7.12 5.99 10.73
C ALA A 192 -7.66 5.17 11.91
N GLY A 193 -7.75 5.74 13.11
CA GLY A 193 -8.21 5.08 14.34
C GLY A 193 -9.65 5.40 14.78
N VAL A 194 -10.28 6.46 14.25
CA VAL A 194 -11.62 6.88 14.71
C VAL A 194 -12.73 6.88 13.65
N MET A 195 -12.56 7.67 12.59
CA MET A 195 -13.52 7.77 11.49
C MET A 195 -12.86 8.12 10.17
N GLN A 196 -13.45 7.66 9.06
CA GLN A 196 -12.96 7.92 7.70
C GLN A 196 -14.08 8.43 6.79
N PHE A 197 -13.73 9.25 5.81
CA PHE A 197 -14.70 9.82 4.88
C PHE A 197 -14.92 8.91 3.68
N GLN A 198 -16.18 8.80 3.27
CA GLN A 198 -16.56 8.03 2.10
C GLN A 198 -17.63 8.76 1.29
N ARG A 199 -17.61 8.53 -0.02
CA ARG A 199 -18.80 8.67 -0.85
C ARG A 199 -19.76 7.52 -0.56
N PRO A 200 -21.08 7.75 -0.61
CA PRO A 200 -22.06 6.71 -0.33
C PRO A 200 -22.00 5.59 -1.38
N ALA A 201 -22.54 4.42 -1.05
CA ALA A 201 -22.62 3.29 -1.97
C ALA A 201 -23.35 3.69 -3.28
N GLY A 202 -22.90 3.15 -4.41
CA GLY A 202 -23.46 3.45 -5.74
C GLY A 202 -22.88 4.71 -6.39
N PHE A 203 -21.80 5.26 -5.85
CA PHE A 203 -21.01 6.34 -6.45
C PHE A 203 -19.63 5.86 -6.92
N GLU A 204 -19.37 4.56 -6.88
CA GLU A 204 -18.16 3.97 -7.45
C GLU A 204 -18.11 4.25 -8.95
N LEU A 205 -16.90 4.47 -9.46
CA LEU A 205 -16.65 4.74 -10.86
C LEU A 205 -15.85 3.61 -11.49
N VAL A 206 -15.84 3.57 -12.82
CA VAL A 206 -14.93 2.75 -13.63
C VAL A 206 -14.47 3.52 -14.85
N SER A 207 -13.27 3.20 -15.31
CA SER A 207 -12.68 3.71 -16.55
C SER A 207 -12.79 2.63 -17.64
N VAL A 208 -13.62 2.85 -18.65
CA VAL A 208 -14.00 1.83 -19.64
C VAL A 208 -13.71 2.30 -21.05
N SER A 209 -12.94 1.50 -21.78
CA SER A 209 -12.70 1.63 -23.22
C SER A 209 -13.71 0.81 -24.00
N SER A 210 -14.05 1.26 -25.21
CA SER A 210 -14.96 0.55 -26.11
C SER A 210 -14.38 -0.77 -26.65
N ASP A 211 -13.06 -0.86 -26.80
CA ASP A 211 -12.35 -1.98 -27.44
C ASP A 211 -11.01 -2.35 -26.75
N GLY A 212 -10.63 -1.60 -25.72
CA GLY A 212 -9.38 -1.80 -24.97
C GLY A 212 -8.17 -1.08 -25.57
N ILE A 213 -8.34 -0.32 -26.67
CA ILE A 213 -7.31 0.52 -27.31
C ILE A 213 -7.77 1.95 -27.58
N ALA A 214 -9.07 2.22 -27.61
CA ALA A 214 -9.62 3.57 -27.63
C ALA A 214 -9.54 4.20 -26.24
N LEU A 215 -9.38 5.53 -26.19
CA LEU A 215 -9.36 6.27 -24.93
C LEU A 215 -10.60 5.93 -24.09
N PRO A 216 -10.43 5.56 -22.80
CA PRO A 216 -11.54 5.17 -21.96
C PRO A 216 -12.36 6.39 -21.52
N GLU A 217 -13.66 6.18 -21.33
CA GLU A 217 -14.55 7.13 -20.66
C GLU A 217 -14.85 6.67 -19.23
N ILE A 218 -15.23 7.61 -18.37
CA ILE A 218 -15.58 7.32 -16.98
C ILE A 218 -17.07 7.08 -16.86
N PHE A 219 -17.46 5.99 -16.22
CA PHE A 219 -18.86 5.62 -15.97
C PHE A 219 -19.10 5.35 -14.49
N ALA A 220 -20.36 5.43 -14.05
CA ALA A 220 -20.75 4.87 -12.77
C ALA A 220 -20.65 3.35 -12.83
N TYR A 221 -20.03 2.71 -11.83
CA TYR A 221 -19.86 1.26 -11.77
C TYR A 221 -21.20 0.52 -11.90
N ARG A 222 -22.21 1.00 -11.16
CA ARG A 222 -23.57 0.44 -11.18
C ARG A 222 -24.24 0.52 -12.56
N ASP A 223 -23.93 1.53 -13.36
CA ASP A 223 -24.50 1.64 -14.72
C ASP A 223 -23.93 0.54 -15.63
N ILE A 224 -22.64 0.22 -15.52
CA ILE A 224 -22.04 -0.90 -16.27
C ILE A 224 -22.59 -2.24 -15.78
N GLU A 225 -22.80 -2.39 -14.47
CA GLU A 225 -23.44 -3.57 -13.89
C GLU A 225 -24.87 -3.76 -14.42
N LEU A 226 -25.69 -2.71 -14.44
CA LEU A 226 -27.05 -2.77 -14.99
C LEU A 226 -27.04 -3.12 -16.49
N ALA A 227 -26.10 -2.55 -17.27
CA ALA A 227 -25.98 -2.85 -18.70
C ALA A 227 -25.55 -4.29 -18.99
N LYS A 228 -24.85 -4.94 -18.05
CA LYS A 228 -24.48 -6.36 -18.13
C LYS A 228 -25.71 -7.25 -18.05
N ASP A 229 -26.65 -6.93 -17.15
CA ASP A 229 -27.84 -7.74 -16.90
C ASP A 229 -29.03 -7.37 -17.81
N ASP A 230 -29.10 -6.11 -18.26
CA ASP A 230 -30.10 -5.59 -19.18
C ASP A 230 -29.47 -4.85 -20.37
N SER A 231 -29.43 -5.52 -21.52
CA SER A 231 -28.91 -4.97 -22.78
C SER A 231 -29.66 -3.72 -23.30
N SER A 232 -30.86 -3.42 -22.78
CA SER A 232 -31.62 -2.22 -23.14
C SER A 232 -31.12 -0.96 -22.42
N PHE A 233 -30.50 -1.13 -21.25
CA PHE A 233 -29.88 -0.04 -20.50
C PHE A 233 -28.57 0.38 -21.17
N LYS A 234 -28.42 1.69 -21.41
CA LYS A 234 -27.22 2.27 -22.00
C LYS A 234 -26.51 3.17 -20.99
N PRO A 235 -25.33 2.77 -20.48
CA PRO A 235 -24.55 3.59 -19.56
C PRO A 235 -24.23 4.95 -20.18
N SER A 236 -24.26 6.00 -19.37
CA SER A 236 -23.85 7.34 -19.79
C SER A 236 -22.54 7.72 -19.12
N ALA A 237 -21.60 8.27 -19.89
CA ALA A 237 -20.33 8.72 -19.33
C ALA A 237 -20.54 9.90 -18.36
N VAL A 238 -19.80 9.91 -17.26
CA VAL A 238 -19.71 11.04 -16.33
C VAL A 238 -18.90 12.14 -17.00
N ARG A 239 -19.44 13.36 -17.06
CA ARG A 239 -18.77 14.52 -17.66
C ARG A 239 -18.16 15.44 -16.61
N THR A 240 -18.86 15.66 -15.50
CA THR A 240 -18.36 16.49 -14.40
C THR A 240 -18.64 15.87 -13.04
N ILE A 241 -17.74 16.13 -12.10
CA ILE A 241 -17.91 15.87 -10.67
C ILE A 241 -17.81 17.23 -9.96
N ASP A 242 -18.84 17.59 -9.21
CA ASP A 242 -18.96 18.88 -8.49
C ASP A 242 -18.72 20.09 -9.42
N GLY A 243 -19.23 20.02 -10.65
CA GLY A 243 -19.10 21.08 -11.66
C GLY A 243 -17.72 21.18 -12.31
N ARG A 244 -16.75 20.31 -11.97
CA ARG A 244 -15.43 20.23 -12.60
C ARG A 244 -15.37 19.06 -13.58
N GLY A 245 -14.67 19.22 -14.70
CA GLY A 245 -14.48 18.14 -15.67
C GLY A 245 -13.95 16.86 -15.01
N VAL A 246 -14.54 15.71 -15.35
CA VAL A 246 -14.33 14.43 -14.63
C VAL A 246 -12.85 14.06 -14.51
N GLU A 247 -12.08 14.15 -15.59
CA GLU A 247 -10.66 13.77 -15.58
C GLU A 247 -9.83 14.71 -14.70
N ALA A 248 -10.06 16.02 -14.81
CA ALA A 248 -9.36 17.02 -14.00
C ALA A 248 -9.71 16.91 -12.51
N TYR A 249 -10.92 16.47 -12.17
CA TYR A 249 -11.31 16.17 -10.79
C TYR A 249 -10.58 14.92 -10.29
N LEU A 250 -10.64 13.83 -11.05
CA LEU A 250 -10.04 12.55 -10.68
C LEU A 250 -8.51 12.62 -10.58
N GLN A 251 -7.83 13.41 -11.41
CA GLN A 251 -6.38 13.65 -11.28
C GLN A 251 -6.00 14.27 -9.93
N VAL A 252 -6.87 15.10 -9.33
CA VAL A 252 -6.63 15.65 -7.99
C VAL A 252 -6.88 14.60 -6.92
N VAL A 253 -7.95 13.81 -7.06
CA VAL A 253 -8.27 12.74 -6.10
C VAL A 253 -7.23 11.62 -6.12
N ALA A 254 -6.71 11.24 -7.29
CA ALA A 254 -5.74 10.17 -7.47
C ALA A 254 -4.46 10.37 -6.64
N ARG A 255 -4.03 11.63 -6.42
CA ARG A 255 -2.85 11.97 -5.60
C ARG A 255 -2.97 11.57 -4.13
N GLN A 256 -4.17 11.17 -3.69
CA GLN A 256 -4.37 10.63 -2.35
C GLN A 256 -3.78 9.22 -2.20
N ALA A 257 -3.69 8.45 -3.28
CA ALA A 257 -3.04 7.15 -3.28
C ALA A 257 -1.51 7.30 -3.30
N ASP A 258 -0.84 6.49 -2.50
CA ASP A 258 0.59 6.50 -2.19
C ASP A 258 1.40 5.61 -3.15
N PHE A 259 1.10 5.71 -4.44
CA PHE A 259 1.83 5.03 -5.51
C PHE A 259 2.68 6.05 -6.27
N HIS A 260 3.94 5.71 -6.56
CA HIS A 260 4.89 6.54 -7.31
C HIS A 260 4.37 6.92 -8.70
N ASP A 261 3.61 6.03 -9.34
CA ASP A 261 3.16 6.24 -10.71
C ASP A 261 1.76 6.91 -10.81
N PRO A 262 1.61 7.97 -11.62
CA PRO A 262 0.31 8.63 -11.84
C PRO A 262 -0.75 7.74 -12.53
N ASP A 263 -0.36 6.78 -13.36
CA ASP A 263 -1.27 5.85 -14.01
C ASP A 263 -1.73 4.75 -13.03
N THR A 264 -0.86 4.30 -12.12
CA THR A 264 -1.27 3.45 -10.98
C THR A 264 -2.24 4.16 -10.04
N ARG A 265 -1.95 5.41 -9.65
CA ARG A 265 -2.87 6.20 -8.81
C ARG A 265 -4.23 6.41 -9.47
N TRP A 266 -4.26 6.52 -10.80
CA TRP A 266 -5.50 6.55 -11.56
C TRP A 266 -6.26 5.23 -11.47
N ASN A 267 -5.58 4.09 -11.66
CA ASN A 267 -6.20 2.77 -11.50
C ASN A 267 -6.75 2.54 -10.09
N ALA A 268 -6.03 3.01 -9.06
CA ALA A 268 -6.46 2.91 -7.66
C ALA A 268 -7.78 3.63 -7.36
N LEU A 269 -8.25 4.56 -8.22
CA LEU A 269 -9.55 5.22 -8.06
C LEU A 269 -10.74 4.26 -8.20
N PHE A 270 -10.55 3.12 -8.86
CA PHE A 270 -11.64 2.22 -9.27
C PHE A 270 -11.58 0.87 -8.53
N PRO A 271 -12.68 0.09 -8.53
CA PRO A 271 -12.69 -1.25 -7.92
C PRO A 271 -11.62 -2.18 -8.49
N SER A 272 -11.00 -2.98 -7.63
CA SER A 272 -9.96 -3.95 -8.01
C SER A 272 -10.45 -5.38 -7.85
N GLN A 273 -10.68 -6.07 -8.97
CA GLN A 273 -11.06 -7.49 -9.01
C GLN A 273 -10.14 -8.41 -8.17
N PRO A 274 -8.81 -8.38 -8.33
CA PRO A 274 -7.92 -9.27 -7.57
C PRO A 274 -7.94 -9.00 -6.05
N LEU A 275 -8.07 -7.74 -5.62
CA LEU A 275 -8.19 -7.40 -4.20
C LEU A 275 -9.51 -7.90 -3.62
N ILE A 276 -10.62 -7.74 -4.35
CA ILE A 276 -11.93 -8.27 -3.95
C ILE A 276 -11.87 -9.80 -3.89
N ALA A 277 -11.22 -10.44 -4.86
CA ALA A 277 -11.05 -11.89 -4.93
C ALA A 277 -10.26 -12.46 -3.75
N SER A 278 -9.24 -11.74 -3.26
CA SER A 278 -8.46 -12.13 -2.07
C SER A 278 -9.15 -11.80 -0.74
N GLY A 279 -10.36 -11.23 -0.78
CA GLY A 279 -11.16 -10.91 0.41
C GLY A 279 -10.95 -9.49 0.95
N THR A 280 -10.24 -8.63 0.22
CA THR A 280 -10.09 -7.20 0.53
C THR A 280 -11.21 -6.40 -0.13
N THR A 281 -12.01 -5.67 0.65
CA THR A 281 -13.05 -4.80 0.08
C THR A 281 -12.43 -3.51 -0.45
N PHE A 282 -12.02 -3.53 -1.73
CA PHE A 282 -11.45 -2.37 -2.43
C PHE A 282 -12.33 -1.93 -3.60
N LEU A 283 -13.16 -0.92 -3.35
CA LEU A 283 -14.08 -0.33 -4.33
C LEU A 283 -13.53 0.98 -4.93
N GLY A 284 -12.22 1.18 -4.83
CA GLY A 284 -11.49 2.33 -5.36
C GLY A 284 -11.36 3.48 -4.36
N SER A 285 -10.21 4.18 -4.41
CA SER A 285 -9.90 5.38 -3.63
C SER A 285 -10.73 6.61 -4.03
N PHE A 286 -11.53 6.53 -5.10
CA PHE A 286 -12.59 7.52 -5.31
C PHE A 286 -13.70 7.38 -4.26
N ARG A 287 -13.99 6.16 -3.79
CA ARG A 287 -15.05 5.93 -2.80
C ARG A 287 -14.63 6.34 -1.40
N THR A 288 -13.41 6.03 -0.99
CA THR A 288 -12.90 6.20 0.38
C THR A 288 -11.77 7.23 0.40
N GLY A 289 -11.55 7.91 1.52
CA GLY A 289 -10.37 8.75 1.69
C GLY A 289 -10.58 10.00 2.53
N ARG A 290 -10.01 11.11 2.04
CA ARG A 290 -10.10 12.42 2.71
C ARG A 290 -11.48 13.04 2.55
N TYR A 291 -11.80 14.01 3.40
CA TYR A 291 -13.01 14.81 3.25
C TYR A 291 -13.01 15.56 1.91
N GLN A 292 -14.05 15.35 1.08
CA GLN A 292 -14.18 15.97 -0.25
C GLN A 292 -15.40 16.88 -0.36
N GLY A 293 -15.88 17.41 0.77
CA GLY A 293 -17.08 18.23 0.85
C GLY A 293 -18.30 17.47 1.39
N PRO A 294 -19.41 18.18 1.64
CA PRO A 294 -20.61 17.58 2.24
C PRO A 294 -21.37 16.66 1.27
N ASN A 295 -21.30 16.93 -0.04
CA ASN A 295 -22.00 16.19 -1.08
C ASN A 295 -21.04 15.88 -2.24
N THR A 296 -21.38 14.87 -3.04
CA THR A 296 -20.80 14.63 -4.37
C THR A 296 -21.91 14.70 -5.43
N THR A 297 -21.69 15.46 -6.50
CA THR A 297 -22.61 15.55 -7.65
C THR A 297 -21.95 15.06 -8.93
N LEU A 298 -22.47 13.98 -9.51
CA LEU A 298 -22.12 13.46 -10.83
C LEU A 298 -23.07 14.05 -11.88
N ALA A 299 -22.55 14.61 -12.97
CA ALA A 299 -23.34 15.00 -14.14
C ALA A 299 -22.94 14.16 -15.35
N PHE A 300 -23.93 13.61 -16.06
CA PHE A 300 -23.76 12.62 -17.11
C PHE A 300 -23.94 13.21 -18.50
N ALA A 301 -23.39 12.53 -19.51
CA ALA A 301 -23.45 12.96 -20.92
C ALA A 301 -24.88 13.01 -21.48
N ASN A 302 -25.81 12.24 -20.92
CA ASN A 302 -27.24 12.25 -21.28
C ASN A 302 -28.02 13.41 -20.63
N GLY A 303 -27.36 14.28 -19.86
CA GLY A 303 -27.98 15.43 -19.19
C GLY A 303 -28.58 15.14 -17.81
N THR A 304 -28.52 13.90 -17.32
CA THR A 304 -28.95 13.58 -15.94
C THR A 304 -27.86 13.94 -14.92
N THR A 305 -28.27 14.03 -13.66
CA THR A 305 -27.37 14.30 -12.53
C THR A 305 -27.72 13.41 -11.36
N LYS A 306 -26.71 12.94 -10.62
CA LYS A 306 -26.87 12.17 -9.38
C LYS A 306 -26.10 12.89 -8.26
N THR A 307 -26.78 13.23 -7.17
CA THR A 307 -26.17 13.89 -6.01
C THR A 307 -26.45 13.09 -4.76
N ALA A 308 -25.46 12.94 -3.89
CA ALA A 308 -25.64 12.33 -2.58
C ALA A 308 -24.72 12.95 -1.53
N VAL A 309 -25.15 12.81 -0.27
CA VAL A 309 -24.41 13.27 0.91
C VAL A 309 -23.22 12.33 1.12
N ASN A 310 -22.02 12.91 1.26
CA ASN A 310 -20.83 12.17 1.68
C ASN A 310 -20.96 11.83 3.16
N VAL A 311 -20.39 10.71 3.57
CA VAL A 311 -20.52 10.19 4.94
C VAL A 311 -19.16 10.12 5.63
N ALA A 312 -19.17 10.25 6.95
CA ALA A 312 -18.09 9.78 7.80
C ALA A 312 -18.50 8.42 8.39
N VAL A 313 -17.69 7.40 8.13
CA VAL A 313 -17.85 6.06 8.68
C VAL A 313 -17.10 6.01 9.99
N VAL A 314 -17.81 5.75 11.07
CA VAL A 314 -17.29 5.76 12.44
C VAL A 314 -17.05 4.32 12.90
N PHE A 315 -15.80 3.99 13.19
CA PHE A 315 -15.42 2.64 13.59
C PHE A 315 -15.02 2.55 15.08
N ALA A 316 -14.60 3.65 15.70
CA ALA A 316 -14.41 3.69 17.14
C ALA A 316 -15.74 3.75 17.92
N ASP A 317 -15.70 3.39 19.21
CA ASP A 317 -16.84 3.51 20.12
C ASP A 317 -16.99 4.95 20.66
N PHE A 318 -18.05 5.63 20.25
CA PHE A 318 -18.36 7.01 20.65
C PHE A 318 -19.14 7.15 21.96
N SER A 319 -19.37 6.05 22.69
CA SER A 319 -20.02 6.10 24.00
C SER A 319 -19.24 7.02 24.96
N GLY A 320 -19.95 7.97 25.57
CA GLY A 320 -19.38 8.94 26.51
C GLY A 320 -18.57 10.10 25.88
N ILE A 321 -18.56 10.23 24.55
CA ILE A 321 -17.87 11.33 23.87
C ILE A 321 -18.79 12.56 23.82
N GLU A 322 -18.64 13.46 24.80
CA GLU A 322 -19.44 14.69 24.92
C GLU A 322 -18.73 15.96 24.42
N SER A 323 -17.44 15.85 24.06
CA SER A 323 -16.68 16.97 23.52
C SER A 323 -15.49 16.53 22.67
N GLY A 324 -14.93 17.44 21.86
CA GLY A 324 -13.61 17.24 21.24
C GLY A 324 -12.50 16.97 22.26
N LYS A 325 -12.61 17.48 23.50
CA LYS A 325 -11.68 17.12 24.59
C LYS A 325 -11.87 15.67 25.03
N ALA A 326 -13.12 15.23 25.25
CA ALA A 326 -13.42 13.83 25.59
C ALA A 326 -12.97 12.87 24.48
N PHE A 327 -13.10 13.28 23.22
CA PHE A 327 -12.52 12.58 22.07
C PHE A 327 -11.01 12.41 22.24
N PHE A 328 -10.29 13.52 22.47
CA PHE A 328 -8.83 13.48 22.64
C PHE A 328 -8.43 12.53 23.76
N ASP A 329 -9.07 12.66 24.93
CA ASP A 329 -8.76 11.86 26.11
C ASP A 329 -9.01 10.35 25.89
N LYS A 330 -9.95 9.97 25.01
CA LYS A 330 -10.28 8.55 24.72
C LYS A 330 -9.42 7.96 23.61
N PHE A 331 -9.18 8.71 22.53
CA PHE A 331 -8.63 8.16 21.28
C PHE A 331 -7.21 8.60 20.95
N CYS A 332 -6.71 9.70 21.54
CA CYS A 332 -5.41 10.30 21.18
C CYS A 332 -4.31 10.05 22.23
N THR A 333 -4.47 9.02 23.07
CA THR A 333 -3.57 8.73 24.20
C THR A 333 -2.80 7.42 24.06
N GLY A 334 -2.83 6.79 22.88
CA GLY A 334 -2.25 5.47 22.61
C GLY A 334 -3.22 4.31 22.84
N PRO A 335 -2.77 3.06 22.58
CA PRO A 335 -3.59 1.88 22.77
C PRO A 335 -3.99 1.77 24.24
N GLN A 336 -5.30 1.60 24.48
CA GLN A 336 -5.81 1.36 25.82
C GLN A 336 -5.41 -0.07 26.23
N PRO A 337 -5.08 -0.31 27.51
CA PRO A 337 -4.89 -1.67 27.99
C PRO A 337 -6.15 -2.46 27.66
N GLU A 338 -5.99 -3.60 27.00
CA GLU A 338 -7.10 -4.51 26.80
C GLU A 338 -7.71 -4.77 28.18
N THR A 339 -8.94 -4.29 28.40
CA THR A 339 -9.78 -4.91 29.42
C THR A 339 -9.89 -6.35 28.99
N THR A 340 -9.20 -7.22 29.72
CA THR A 340 -9.43 -8.66 29.66
C THR A 340 -10.90 -8.85 30.00
N GLU A 341 -11.77 -8.78 28.99
CA GLU A 341 -12.99 -9.56 29.06
C GLU A 341 -12.46 -10.99 29.15
N GLU A 342 -12.47 -11.53 30.37
CA GLU A 342 -12.48 -12.98 30.54
C GLU A 342 -13.45 -13.49 29.48
N PRO A 343 -13.06 -14.48 28.66
CA PRO A 343 -14.00 -15.07 27.74
C PRO A 343 -15.20 -15.45 28.60
N THR A 344 -16.33 -14.75 28.44
CA THR A 344 -17.56 -15.10 29.15
C THR A 344 -17.73 -16.56 28.85
N GLU A 345 -17.62 -17.38 29.90
CA GLU A 345 -17.69 -18.82 29.84
C GLU A 345 -18.95 -19.10 29.02
N ALA A 346 -18.76 -19.45 27.74
CA ALA A 346 -19.87 -19.70 26.87
C ALA A 346 -20.57 -20.87 27.55
N THR A 347 -21.72 -20.61 28.17
CA THR A 347 -22.58 -21.66 28.69
C THR A 347 -22.75 -22.62 27.53
N VAL A 348 -22.06 -23.75 27.63
CA VAL A 348 -22.14 -24.83 26.66
C VAL A 348 -23.57 -25.33 26.77
N LEU A 349 -24.44 -24.74 25.95
CA LEU A 349 -25.75 -25.31 25.71
C LEU A 349 -25.48 -26.73 25.19
N PRO A 350 -26.16 -27.75 25.75
CA PRO A 350 -26.01 -29.11 25.27
C PRO A 350 -26.24 -29.11 23.75
N PRO A 351 -25.48 -29.91 22.98
CA PRO A 351 -25.54 -29.89 21.53
C PRO A 351 -26.98 -30.20 21.09
N GLU A 352 -27.74 -29.18 20.76
CA GLU A 352 -28.84 -29.33 19.83
C GLU A 352 -28.23 -29.87 18.55
N THR A 353 -28.93 -30.83 17.98
CA THR A 353 -28.50 -31.68 16.88
C THR A 353 -28.41 -30.84 15.61
N ALA A 354 -27.40 -29.97 15.53
CA ALA A 354 -27.09 -29.19 14.36
C ALA A 354 -26.47 -30.14 13.35
N THR A 355 -27.26 -30.46 12.32
CA THR A 355 -26.80 -31.06 11.08
C THR A 355 -25.49 -30.42 10.65
N SER A 356 -24.48 -31.25 10.40
CA SER A 356 -23.16 -30.86 9.90
C SER A 356 -23.29 -30.00 8.64
N THR A 357 -23.31 -28.68 8.78
CA THR A 357 -23.09 -27.77 7.67
C THR A 357 -21.60 -27.79 7.36
N SER A 358 -21.25 -28.35 6.20
CA SER A 358 -19.89 -28.34 5.65
C SER A 358 -19.32 -26.93 5.66
N ILE A 359 -18.12 -26.74 6.21
CA ILE A 359 -17.36 -25.50 6.04
C ILE A 359 -17.19 -25.27 4.53
N PRO A 360 -17.63 -24.13 3.96
CA PRO A 360 -17.49 -23.87 2.54
C PRO A 360 -16.02 -23.84 2.15
N THR A 361 -15.68 -24.52 1.05
CA THR A 361 -14.32 -24.50 0.49
C THR A 361 -13.94 -23.07 0.09
N PRO A 362 -12.73 -22.58 0.43
CA PRO A 362 -12.27 -21.26 0.00
C PRO A 362 -12.35 -21.09 -1.51
N SER A 363 -12.74 -19.91 -1.97
CA SER A 363 -12.77 -19.54 -3.40
C SER A 363 -12.50 -18.06 -3.57
N HIS A 364 -11.75 -17.70 -4.61
CA HIS A 364 -11.68 -16.31 -5.06
C HIS A 364 -13.04 -15.84 -5.59
N THR A 365 -13.59 -14.79 -4.97
CA THR A 365 -14.86 -14.18 -5.41
C THR A 365 -14.73 -13.63 -6.83
N GLY A 366 -15.70 -13.95 -7.70
CA GLY A 366 -15.72 -13.45 -9.08
C GLY A 366 -14.72 -14.11 -10.03
N TYR A 367 -13.96 -15.11 -9.58
CA TYR A 367 -13.02 -15.88 -10.40
C TYR A 367 -13.63 -17.23 -10.81
N PRO A 368 -13.15 -17.85 -11.91
CA PRO A 368 -13.53 -19.23 -12.23
C PRO A 368 -13.05 -20.19 -11.15
N LYS A 369 -13.53 -21.44 -11.19
CA LYS A 369 -13.03 -22.48 -10.27
C LYS A 369 -11.52 -22.68 -10.46
N ALA A 370 -10.76 -22.53 -9.38
CA ALA A 370 -9.32 -22.78 -9.36
C ALA A 370 -9.00 -24.28 -9.50
N GLU A 371 -7.87 -24.58 -10.13
CA GLU A 371 -7.27 -25.92 -10.12
C GLU A 371 -6.58 -26.18 -8.77
N LEU A 372 -5.86 -25.16 -8.28
CA LEU A 372 -5.23 -25.12 -6.95
C LEU A 372 -5.42 -23.73 -6.36
N LEU A 373 -5.65 -23.66 -5.05
CA LEU A 373 -5.88 -22.39 -4.35
C LEU A 373 -5.25 -22.46 -2.96
N HIS A 374 -4.49 -21.43 -2.61
CA HIS A 374 -3.97 -21.27 -1.26
C HIS A 374 -5.12 -20.89 -0.30
N PRO A 375 -5.23 -21.51 0.89
CA PRO A 375 -6.38 -21.29 1.78
C PRO A 375 -6.61 -19.84 2.23
N ASN A 376 -5.55 -19.03 2.28
CA ASN A 376 -5.65 -17.61 2.61
C ASN A 376 -5.92 -16.69 1.38
N LEU A 377 -6.15 -17.26 0.20
CA LEU A 377 -6.46 -16.52 -1.03
C LEU A 377 -5.29 -15.65 -1.59
N SER A 378 -4.05 -15.92 -1.18
CA SER A 378 -2.86 -15.20 -1.70
C SER A 378 -2.42 -15.67 -3.09
N LEU A 379 -2.74 -16.91 -3.45
CA LEU A 379 -2.28 -17.58 -4.66
C LEU A 379 -3.36 -18.53 -5.20
N GLY A 380 -3.69 -18.41 -6.49
CA GLY A 380 -4.57 -19.34 -7.19
C GLY A 380 -4.05 -19.71 -8.58
N GLY A 381 -4.16 -20.99 -8.92
CA GLY A 381 -3.83 -21.53 -10.23
C GLY A 381 -5.09 -21.83 -11.05
N TYR A 382 -5.13 -21.37 -12.31
CA TYR A 382 -6.29 -21.50 -13.19
C TYR A 382 -5.90 -21.92 -14.60
N TYR A 383 -6.83 -22.61 -15.28
CA TYR A 383 -6.76 -22.84 -16.72
C TYR A 383 -7.79 -21.99 -17.45
N LEU A 384 -7.40 -21.41 -18.58
CA LEU A 384 -8.32 -20.67 -19.44
C LEU A 384 -9.09 -21.66 -20.34
N LYS A 385 -10.22 -22.17 -19.85
CA LYS A 385 -10.98 -23.29 -20.47
C LYS A 385 -11.87 -22.89 -21.65
N THR A 386 -11.60 -21.75 -22.29
CA THR A 386 -12.37 -21.29 -23.46
C THR A 386 -11.73 -21.82 -24.75
N ASN A 387 -12.56 -22.11 -25.76
CA ASN A 387 -12.09 -22.62 -27.05
C ASN A 387 -11.03 -21.68 -27.67
N GLY A 388 -9.84 -22.20 -27.97
CA GLY A 388 -8.70 -21.44 -28.52
C GLY A 388 -7.69 -20.95 -27.47
N TYR A 389 -7.90 -21.25 -26.18
CA TYR A 389 -7.04 -20.83 -25.06
C TYR A 389 -6.58 -22.01 -24.18
N GLU A 390 -6.75 -23.25 -24.65
CA GLU A 390 -6.53 -24.46 -23.85
C GLU A 390 -5.07 -24.68 -23.46
N ASP A 391 -4.12 -24.04 -24.14
CA ASP A 391 -2.68 -24.12 -23.86
C ASP A 391 -2.21 -23.12 -22.78
N ILE A 392 -3.13 -22.33 -22.20
CA ILE A 392 -2.83 -21.27 -21.23
C ILE A 392 -3.05 -21.72 -19.77
N ALA A 393 -2.04 -21.50 -18.93
CA ALA A 393 -2.12 -21.52 -17.48
C ALA A 393 -2.02 -20.11 -16.90
N ILE A 394 -2.72 -19.85 -15.80
CA ILE A 394 -2.69 -18.57 -15.07
C ILE A 394 -2.31 -18.82 -13.62
N LEU A 395 -1.30 -18.10 -13.14
CA LEU A 395 -0.99 -17.92 -11.72
C LEU A 395 -1.49 -16.55 -11.29
N SER A 396 -2.61 -16.50 -10.57
CA SER A 396 -3.11 -15.26 -9.96
C SER A 396 -2.53 -15.12 -8.56
N ILE A 397 -1.78 -14.05 -8.34
CA ILE A 397 -1.10 -13.77 -7.08
C ILE A 397 -1.50 -12.36 -6.63
N PRO A 398 -2.68 -12.18 -6.01
CA PRO A 398 -3.11 -10.89 -5.48
C PRO A 398 -2.32 -10.46 -4.22
N SER A 399 -1.56 -11.36 -3.59
CA SER A 399 -0.69 -11.03 -2.45
C SER A 399 0.43 -12.06 -2.31
N TYR A 400 1.62 -11.61 -1.91
CA TYR A 400 2.71 -12.47 -1.45
C TYR A 400 2.70 -12.69 0.06
N GLU A 401 1.65 -12.24 0.76
CA GLU A 401 1.50 -12.48 2.18
C GLU A 401 0.94 -13.89 2.42
N SER A 402 1.73 -14.73 3.07
CA SER A 402 1.31 -16.04 3.56
C SER A 402 1.85 -16.28 4.97
N PRO A 403 1.00 -16.65 5.94
CA PRO A 403 1.50 -17.11 7.24
C PRO A 403 2.29 -18.42 7.12
N ASP A 404 2.07 -19.19 6.05
CA ASP A 404 2.81 -20.40 5.72
C ASP A 404 3.49 -20.24 4.35
N VAL A 405 4.74 -19.78 4.38
CA VAL A 405 5.57 -19.58 3.17
C VAL A 405 5.89 -20.90 2.47
N GLN A 406 5.97 -22.00 3.21
CA GLN A 406 6.25 -23.33 2.65
C GLN A 406 5.05 -23.87 1.87
N LEU A 407 3.83 -23.68 2.39
CA LEU A 407 2.60 -24.03 1.68
C LEU A 407 2.44 -23.21 0.40
N PHE A 408 2.76 -21.90 0.45
CA PHE A 408 2.75 -21.05 -0.74
C PHE A 408 3.70 -21.58 -1.83
N GLN A 409 4.97 -21.84 -1.48
CA GLN A 409 5.96 -22.43 -2.38
C GLN A 409 5.47 -23.75 -2.97
N ASN A 410 4.90 -24.63 -2.14
CA ASN A 410 4.41 -25.94 -2.56
C ASN A 410 3.26 -25.82 -3.57
N ILE A 411 2.26 -24.97 -3.29
CA ILE A 411 1.11 -24.79 -4.19
C ILE A 411 1.55 -24.22 -5.54
N MET A 412 2.46 -23.24 -5.54
CA MET A 412 3.01 -22.68 -6.78
C MET A 412 3.76 -23.76 -7.59
N ARG A 413 4.67 -24.48 -6.94
CA ARG A 413 5.45 -25.56 -7.55
C ARG A 413 4.54 -26.63 -8.17
N ASP A 414 3.55 -27.07 -7.41
CA ASP A 414 2.65 -28.13 -7.82
C ASP A 414 1.78 -27.69 -9.00
N PHE A 415 1.27 -26.44 -9.00
CA PHE A 415 0.51 -25.89 -10.12
C PHE A 415 1.36 -25.74 -11.40
N ILE A 416 2.59 -25.25 -11.30
CA ILE A 416 3.50 -25.11 -12.46
C ILE A 416 3.78 -26.49 -13.07
N ARG A 417 4.12 -27.47 -12.24
CA ARG A 417 4.39 -28.85 -12.69
C ARG A 417 3.15 -29.50 -13.29
N GLN A 418 1.99 -29.30 -12.66
CA GLN A 418 0.71 -29.78 -13.17
C GLN A 418 0.40 -29.17 -14.54
N SER A 419 0.63 -27.86 -14.71
CA SER A 419 0.41 -27.16 -15.97
C SER A 419 1.25 -27.75 -17.11
N VAL A 420 2.55 -27.98 -16.87
CA VAL A 420 3.43 -28.63 -17.86
C VAL A 420 2.94 -30.05 -18.19
N LYS A 421 2.57 -30.83 -17.16
CA LYS A 421 2.06 -32.20 -17.33
C LYS A 421 0.75 -32.23 -18.13
N ASP A 422 -0.12 -31.25 -17.92
CA ASP A 422 -1.42 -31.13 -18.58
C ASP A 422 -1.30 -30.48 -19.99
N GLY A 423 -0.08 -30.28 -20.50
CA GLY A 423 0.19 -29.83 -21.86
C GLY A 423 0.03 -28.31 -22.06
N LYS A 424 0.05 -27.52 -20.99
CA LYS A 424 0.07 -26.06 -21.08
C LYS A 424 1.43 -25.62 -21.63
N THR A 425 1.41 -24.64 -22.54
CA THR A 425 2.63 -24.15 -23.20
C THR A 425 2.96 -22.70 -22.85
N LYS A 426 2.00 -21.97 -22.27
CA LYS A 426 2.13 -20.57 -21.87
C LYS A 426 1.63 -20.34 -20.45
N LEU A 427 2.24 -19.38 -19.77
CA LEU A 427 1.95 -19.02 -18.38
C LEU A 427 1.73 -17.50 -18.25
N VAL A 428 0.63 -17.11 -17.62
CA VAL A 428 0.39 -15.72 -17.21
C VAL A 428 0.58 -15.61 -15.70
N PHE A 429 1.48 -14.72 -15.27
CA PHE A 429 1.52 -14.21 -13.90
C PHE A 429 0.57 -13.02 -13.80
N ASP A 430 -0.62 -13.22 -13.22
CA ASP A 430 -1.55 -12.13 -12.89
C ASP A 430 -1.17 -11.55 -11.52
N LEU A 431 -0.47 -10.41 -11.56
CA LEU A 431 0.09 -9.70 -10.41
C LEU A 431 -0.68 -8.40 -10.12
N ARG A 432 -1.89 -8.26 -10.66
CA ARG A 432 -2.76 -7.10 -10.41
C ARG A 432 -3.12 -7.00 -8.93
N GLY A 433 -3.16 -5.77 -8.41
CA GLY A 433 -3.48 -5.49 -7.01
C GLY A 433 -2.45 -5.99 -5.97
N ASN A 434 -1.33 -6.59 -6.38
CA ASN A 434 -0.40 -7.22 -5.44
C ASN A 434 0.49 -6.21 -4.71
N GLY A 435 0.15 -5.93 -3.45
CA GLY A 435 0.91 -5.04 -2.58
C GLY A 435 2.23 -5.60 -2.01
N GLY A 436 2.57 -6.86 -2.30
CA GLY A 436 3.74 -7.54 -1.75
C GLY A 436 3.41 -8.53 -0.64
N GLY A 437 4.33 -8.70 0.33
CA GLY A 437 4.20 -9.65 1.43
C GLY A 437 5.55 -10.19 1.89
N ASN A 438 5.69 -11.51 1.97
CA ASN A 438 6.94 -12.14 2.41
C ASN A 438 8.00 -12.04 1.29
N ALA A 439 8.96 -11.12 1.42
CA ALA A 439 9.98 -10.82 0.39
C ALA A 439 10.68 -12.05 -0.21
N ILE A 440 10.94 -13.08 0.61
CA ILE A 440 11.60 -14.31 0.17
C ILE A 440 10.83 -15.06 -0.93
N LEU A 441 9.49 -14.97 -0.93
CA LEU A 441 8.64 -15.63 -1.93
C LEU A 441 8.80 -15.02 -3.33
N GLY A 442 9.26 -13.77 -3.43
CA GLY A 442 9.57 -13.13 -4.71
C GLY A 442 10.77 -13.80 -5.40
N TYR A 443 11.83 -14.08 -4.63
CA TYR A 443 13.00 -14.81 -5.11
C TYR A 443 12.66 -16.27 -5.44
N ASP A 444 11.85 -16.92 -4.60
CA ASP A 444 11.36 -18.28 -4.84
C ASP A 444 10.55 -18.37 -6.14
N SER A 445 9.61 -17.45 -6.35
CA SER A 445 8.77 -17.42 -7.56
C SER A 445 9.59 -17.33 -8.84
N PHE A 446 10.67 -16.55 -8.85
CA PHE A 446 11.60 -16.51 -9.98
C PHE A 446 12.26 -17.87 -10.20
N LYS A 447 12.77 -18.50 -9.13
CA LYS A 447 13.42 -19.81 -9.19
C LYS A 447 12.47 -20.95 -9.59
N GLN A 448 11.18 -20.83 -9.35
CA GLN A 448 10.18 -21.83 -9.78
C GLN A 448 10.05 -21.92 -11.30
N VAL A 449 10.29 -20.82 -12.03
CA VAL A 449 10.26 -20.77 -13.50
C VAL A 449 11.63 -20.67 -14.15
N PHE A 450 12.68 -20.30 -13.41
CA PHE A 450 14.08 -20.32 -13.84
C PHE A 450 14.95 -21.07 -12.80
N PRO A 451 14.79 -22.41 -12.65
CA PRO A 451 15.40 -23.15 -11.54
C PRO A 451 16.89 -23.40 -11.69
N GLN A 452 17.46 -23.24 -12.89
CA GLN A 452 18.86 -23.60 -13.20
C GLN A 452 19.86 -22.86 -12.30
N ALA A 453 20.99 -23.51 -12.00
CA ALA A 453 21.99 -22.98 -11.07
C ALA A 453 22.65 -21.67 -11.55
N ASP A 454 22.71 -21.42 -12.86
CA ASP A 454 23.23 -20.18 -13.44
C ASP A 454 22.21 -19.02 -13.36
N GLN A 455 20.95 -19.31 -13.05
CA GLN A 455 19.88 -18.34 -12.81
C GLN A 455 19.84 -17.95 -11.32
N GLU A 456 20.96 -17.41 -10.83
CA GLU A 456 21.09 -16.86 -9.49
C GLU A 456 20.29 -15.54 -9.38
N PRO A 457 19.36 -15.38 -8.41
CA PRO A 457 18.66 -14.12 -8.21
C PRO A 457 19.66 -13.04 -7.76
N PHE A 458 19.69 -11.89 -8.45
CA PHE A 458 20.64 -10.82 -8.12
C PHE A 458 20.30 -10.17 -6.79
N GLY A 459 19.10 -9.56 -6.67
CA GLY A 459 18.55 -9.11 -5.39
C GLY A 459 19.46 -8.20 -4.57
N ALA A 460 20.23 -7.32 -5.22
CA ALA A 460 21.16 -6.46 -4.54
C ALA A 460 20.44 -5.34 -3.79
N THR A 461 20.85 -5.10 -2.55
CA THR A 461 20.24 -4.11 -1.67
C THR A 461 21.29 -3.33 -0.90
N ARG A 462 20.89 -2.24 -0.27
CA ARG A 462 21.73 -1.49 0.68
C ARG A 462 20.85 -0.80 1.72
N TYR A 463 21.44 -0.45 2.84
CA TYR A 463 20.82 0.40 3.85
C TYR A 463 21.34 1.84 3.71
N ARG A 464 20.55 2.80 4.18
CA ARG A 464 21.09 4.11 4.55
C ARG A 464 22.03 3.92 5.75
N ALA A 465 23.22 4.49 5.68
CA ALA A 465 24.21 4.40 6.75
C ALA A 465 24.03 5.55 7.73
N HIS A 466 23.74 5.22 8.98
CA HIS A 466 23.56 6.19 10.07
C HIS A 466 24.15 5.65 11.38
N GLU A 467 24.24 6.50 12.40
CA GLU A 467 24.89 6.20 13.68
C GLU A 467 24.32 4.93 14.35
N ILE A 468 22.98 4.82 14.42
CA ILE A 468 22.32 3.69 15.10
C ILE A 468 22.59 2.37 14.36
N LEU A 469 22.60 2.37 13.02
CA LEU A 469 22.96 1.18 12.24
C LEU A 469 24.43 0.77 12.49
N ASN A 470 25.35 1.73 12.59
CA ASN A 470 26.75 1.43 12.91
C ASN A 470 26.89 0.78 14.30
N ILE A 471 26.23 1.34 15.32
CA ILE A 471 26.23 0.74 16.67
C ILE A 471 25.61 -0.66 16.64
N THR A 472 24.52 -0.83 15.88
CA THR A 472 23.85 -2.11 15.69
C THR A 472 24.82 -3.17 15.17
N GLY A 473 25.49 -2.94 14.05
CA GLY A 473 26.41 -3.93 13.48
C GLY A 473 27.67 -4.17 14.31
N GLN A 474 28.16 -3.17 15.06
CA GLN A 474 29.24 -3.36 16.05
C GLN A 474 28.80 -4.27 17.19
N MET A 475 27.63 -4.00 17.79
CA MET A 475 27.08 -4.83 18.88
C MET A 475 26.74 -6.24 18.42
N VAL A 476 26.26 -6.41 17.19
CA VAL A 476 26.03 -7.73 16.58
C VAL A 476 27.35 -8.46 16.34
N SER A 477 28.42 -7.75 15.98
CA SER A 477 29.76 -8.34 15.87
C SER A 477 30.27 -8.81 17.23
N ASP A 478 30.08 -8.03 18.30
CA ASP A 478 30.41 -8.46 19.66
C ASP A 478 29.55 -9.64 20.12
N PHE A 479 28.27 -9.67 19.74
CA PHE A 479 27.36 -10.77 20.05
C PHE A 479 27.81 -12.08 19.39
N ASN A 480 28.21 -12.01 18.12
CA ASN A 480 28.79 -13.14 17.39
C ASN A 480 30.04 -13.71 18.06
N ASP A 481 30.82 -12.84 18.73
CA ASP A 481 32.07 -13.21 19.41
C ASP A 481 31.84 -13.64 20.88
N GLY A 482 30.60 -13.66 21.36
CA GLY A 482 30.29 -13.99 22.76
C GLY A 482 30.72 -12.91 23.76
N LYS A 483 30.88 -11.66 23.29
CA LYS A 483 31.45 -10.55 24.07
C LYS A 483 30.41 -9.62 24.69
N THR A 484 29.13 -9.75 24.32
CA THR A 484 28.09 -8.86 24.88
C THR A 484 27.89 -9.11 26.36
N PHE A 485 27.43 -8.07 27.07
CA PHE A 485 27.26 -8.10 28.51
C PHE A 485 26.32 -9.24 28.96
N VAL A 486 25.23 -9.44 28.22
CA VAL A 486 24.20 -10.42 28.57
C VAL A 486 24.62 -11.87 28.28
N GLN A 487 25.54 -12.12 27.34
CA GLN A 487 26.11 -13.46 27.15
C GLN A 487 27.05 -13.88 28.29
N GLN A 488 27.61 -12.91 29.01
CA GLN A 488 28.50 -13.14 30.16
C GLN A 488 27.74 -13.11 31.50
N ASN A 489 26.44 -12.78 31.49
CA ASN A 489 25.63 -12.61 32.68
C ASN A 489 24.20 -13.13 32.41
N GLU A 490 23.97 -14.39 32.77
CA GLU A 490 22.67 -15.07 32.60
C GLU A 490 21.51 -14.33 33.27
N SER A 491 21.74 -13.72 34.44
CA SER A 491 20.71 -12.94 35.13
C SER A 491 20.34 -11.68 34.35
N ALA A 492 21.32 -11.00 33.76
CA ALA A 492 21.05 -9.84 32.91
C ALA A 492 20.34 -10.23 31.61
N PHE A 493 20.66 -11.39 31.03
CA PHE A 493 19.92 -11.90 29.87
C PHE A 493 18.46 -12.18 30.25
N ALA A 494 18.22 -12.91 31.34
CA ALA A 494 16.86 -13.23 31.80
C ALA A 494 16.04 -11.97 32.15
N GLU A 495 16.67 -10.94 32.73
CA GLU A 495 16.01 -9.67 33.08
C GLU A 495 15.66 -8.82 31.84
N ASN A 496 16.56 -8.75 30.86
CA ASN A 496 16.39 -7.86 29.70
C ASN A 496 15.66 -8.50 28.52
N PHE A 497 15.66 -9.83 28.42
CA PHE A 497 15.15 -10.58 27.27
C PHE A 497 14.12 -11.63 27.70
N GLU A 498 13.34 -11.38 28.75
CA GLU A 498 12.36 -12.32 29.29
C GLU A 498 11.51 -12.96 28.18
N GLY A 499 11.55 -14.30 28.09
CA GLY A 499 10.81 -15.07 27.07
C GLY A 499 11.55 -15.28 25.74
N LEU A 500 12.69 -14.63 25.52
CA LEU A 500 13.54 -14.80 24.33
C LEU A 500 14.73 -15.73 24.61
N THR A 501 15.26 -16.32 23.55
CA THR A 501 16.49 -17.10 23.53
C THR A 501 17.60 -16.35 22.80
N LEU A 502 18.85 -16.80 22.95
CA LEU A 502 19.96 -16.28 22.15
C LEU A 502 19.72 -16.45 20.64
N ASN A 503 18.99 -17.50 20.24
CA ASN A 503 18.64 -17.72 18.84
C ASN A 503 17.65 -16.67 18.33
N ASP A 504 16.72 -16.21 19.17
CA ASP A 504 15.81 -15.12 18.79
C ASP A 504 16.57 -13.82 18.56
N VAL A 505 17.60 -13.54 19.38
CA VAL A 505 18.50 -12.40 19.15
C VAL A 505 19.23 -12.54 17.81
N VAL A 506 19.71 -13.74 17.44
CA VAL A 506 20.30 -13.99 16.11
C VAL A 506 19.30 -13.67 15.01
N LEU A 507 18.07 -14.20 15.08
CA LEU A 507 17.06 -13.99 14.05
C LEU A 507 16.66 -12.52 13.91
N PHE A 508 16.57 -11.79 15.03
CA PHE A 508 16.30 -10.37 14.99
C PHE A 508 17.47 -9.54 14.44
N THR A 509 18.70 -10.00 14.57
CA THR A 509 19.88 -9.21 14.17
C THR A 509 20.54 -9.68 12.86
N ALA A 510 20.07 -10.79 12.28
CA ALA A 510 20.70 -11.42 11.12
C ALA A 510 20.82 -10.50 9.88
N GLY A 511 19.86 -9.61 9.65
CA GLY A 511 19.92 -8.62 8.57
C GLY A 511 21.08 -7.62 8.70
N PHE A 512 21.57 -7.39 9.92
CA PHE A 512 22.69 -6.50 10.24
C PHE A 512 23.99 -7.26 10.54
N ASN A 513 23.98 -8.57 10.36
CA ASN A 513 25.11 -9.43 10.64
C ASN A 513 25.84 -9.76 9.33
N TYR A 514 27.03 -9.20 9.17
CA TYR A 514 27.83 -9.38 7.95
C TYR A 514 28.13 -10.86 7.62
N LYS A 515 28.10 -11.77 8.61
CA LYS A 515 28.32 -13.22 8.40
C LYS A 515 27.17 -13.90 7.65
N HIS A 516 25.98 -13.30 7.67
CA HIS A 516 24.78 -13.82 7.04
C HIS A 516 24.44 -13.11 5.72
N GLN A 517 25.32 -12.23 5.24
CA GLN A 517 25.11 -11.44 4.02
C GLN A 517 26.28 -11.69 3.06
N LEU A 518 26.00 -11.59 1.76
CA LEU A 518 27.01 -11.67 0.72
C LEU A 518 27.26 -10.28 0.12
N ASP A 519 28.45 -10.07 -0.43
CA ASP A 519 28.74 -8.89 -1.23
C ASP A 519 28.03 -8.96 -2.59
N ILE A 520 28.15 -7.87 -3.38
CA ILE A 520 27.58 -7.79 -4.73
C ILE A 520 28.05 -8.93 -5.66
N ASN A 521 29.23 -9.51 -5.43
CA ASN A 521 29.82 -10.59 -6.21
C ASN A 521 29.42 -11.99 -5.71
N ASN A 522 28.50 -12.08 -4.74
CA ASN A 522 28.06 -13.34 -4.13
C ASN A 522 29.16 -14.03 -3.29
N THR A 523 29.99 -13.24 -2.61
CA THR A 523 31.09 -13.73 -1.76
C THR A 523 30.91 -13.26 -0.31
N ASP A 524 31.50 -14.01 0.62
CA ASP A 524 31.43 -13.70 2.05
C ASP A 524 32.04 -12.33 2.35
N ILE A 525 31.34 -11.53 3.15
CA ILE A 525 31.86 -10.26 3.64
C ILE A 525 32.76 -10.54 4.85
N PRO A 526 34.00 -10.00 4.92
CA PRO A 526 34.95 -10.40 5.95
C PRO A 526 34.73 -9.73 7.32
N SER A 527 34.08 -8.55 7.37
CA SER A 527 33.87 -7.80 8.61
C SER A 527 32.75 -6.77 8.52
N TRP A 528 32.25 -6.29 9.67
CA TRP A 528 31.25 -5.22 9.73
C TRP A 528 31.70 -3.92 9.05
N PRO A 529 32.93 -3.39 9.24
CA PRO A 529 33.38 -2.20 8.51
C PRO A 529 33.30 -2.31 6.99
N GLU A 530 33.55 -3.51 6.42
CA GLU A 530 33.44 -3.76 4.98
C GLU A 530 31.98 -3.83 4.50
N MET A 531 31.05 -4.27 5.36
CA MET A 531 29.61 -4.20 5.08
C MET A 531 29.07 -2.77 5.23
N PHE A 532 29.44 -2.06 6.31
CA PHE A 532 28.87 -0.76 6.65
C PHE A 532 29.31 0.36 5.71
N GLY A 533 30.50 0.25 5.11
CA GLY A 533 31.10 1.37 4.37
C GLY A 533 31.27 2.58 5.31
N PRO A 534 30.79 3.79 4.97
CA PRO A 534 29.75 4.01 3.98
C PRO A 534 30.26 4.41 2.59
N GLU A 535 29.41 4.20 1.60
CA GLU A 535 29.50 4.80 0.27
C GLU A 535 28.69 6.11 0.25
N ARG A 536 29.35 7.22 -0.09
CA ARG A 536 28.72 8.54 -0.19
C ARG A 536 28.06 8.71 -1.56
N ILE A 537 26.73 8.75 -1.62
CA ILE A 537 25.95 8.80 -2.85
C ILE A 537 24.78 9.77 -2.69
N ASN A 538 24.54 10.64 -3.69
CA ASN A 538 23.43 11.61 -3.70
C ASN A 538 23.31 12.45 -2.40
N ASP A 539 24.44 12.92 -1.87
CA ASP A 539 24.53 13.66 -0.60
C ASP A 539 24.03 12.91 0.65
N ASP A 540 23.98 11.59 0.61
CA ASP A 540 23.78 10.71 1.76
C ASP A 540 24.87 9.65 1.86
N ASP A 541 24.86 8.91 2.96
CA ASP A 541 25.75 7.80 3.23
C ASP A 541 24.96 6.48 3.21
N PHE A 542 25.51 5.46 2.56
CA PHE A 542 24.90 4.15 2.41
C PHE A 542 25.87 3.04 2.80
N THR A 543 25.35 1.87 3.18
CA THR A 543 26.20 0.67 3.30
C THR A 543 26.75 0.24 1.95
N THR A 544 27.75 -0.63 1.94
CA THR A 544 28.11 -1.31 0.70
C THR A 544 26.91 -2.14 0.19
N THR A 545 26.92 -2.43 -1.11
CA THR A 545 25.85 -3.22 -1.72
C THR A 545 25.98 -4.69 -1.32
N ILE A 546 24.88 -5.25 -0.79
CA ILE A 546 24.80 -6.60 -0.24
C ILE A 546 23.72 -7.44 -0.93
N ARG A 547 23.82 -8.76 -0.80
CA ARG A 547 22.89 -9.75 -1.33
C ARG A 547 22.54 -10.76 -0.24
N TYR A 548 21.34 -11.35 -0.33
CA TYR A 548 20.98 -12.47 0.53
C TYR A 548 21.88 -13.68 0.28
N ASN A 549 22.17 -14.42 1.34
CA ASN A 549 22.75 -15.75 1.25
C ASN A 549 21.63 -16.79 1.31
N PHE A 550 21.14 -17.24 0.16
CA PHE A 550 20.07 -18.26 0.12
C PHE A 550 20.53 -19.65 0.63
N SER A 551 21.83 -19.85 0.86
CA SER A 551 22.39 -21.06 1.48
C SER A 551 22.55 -20.91 3.01
N ASP A 552 21.95 -19.90 3.61
CA ASP A 552 22.03 -19.60 5.04
C ASP A 552 20.69 -19.03 5.54
N GLU A 553 19.87 -19.86 6.19
CA GLU A 553 18.49 -19.50 6.57
C GLU A 553 18.34 -18.21 7.41
N PRO A 554 19.23 -17.91 8.38
CA PRO A 554 19.23 -16.63 9.08
C PRO A 554 19.29 -15.41 8.15
N SER A 555 19.94 -15.51 6.98
CA SER A 555 20.09 -14.40 6.03
C SER A 555 18.75 -13.77 5.61
N PHE A 556 17.74 -14.62 5.44
CA PHE A 556 16.39 -14.22 5.03
C PHE A 556 15.35 -14.42 6.13
N THR A 557 15.74 -14.86 7.33
CA THR A 557 14.87 -14.94 8.52
C THR A 557 13.62 -15.81 8.33
N TYR A 558 13.69 -16.92 7.59
CA TYR A 558 12.62 -17.94 7.55
C TYR A 558 13.20 -19.33 7.87
N PRO A 559 13.33 -19.68 9.16
CA PRO A 559 13.85 -20.99 9.57
C PRO A 559 13.03 -22.13 8.98
N GLY A 560 13.71 -23.15 8.43
CA GLY A 560 13.09 -24.31 7.80
C GLY A 560 12.47 -24.06 6.43
N PHE A 561 12.71 -22.89 5.83
CA PHE A 561 12.32 -22.59 4.45
C PHE A 561 13.57 -22.55 3.56
N SER A 562 13.52 -23.26 2.43
CA SER A 562 14.59 -23.24 1.43
C SER A 562 14.06 -22.67 0.11
N VAL A 563 14.70 -21.64 -0.43
CA VAL A 563 14.39 -21.14 -1.79
C VAL A 563 14.67 -22.25 -2.81
N ILE A 564 13.84 -22.39 -3.85
CA ILE A 564 14.08 -23.34 -4.95
C ILE A 564 15.52 -23.20 -5.48
N GLY A 565 16.28 -24.29 -5.46
CA GLY A 565 17.68 -24.35 -5.90
C GLY A 565 18.73 -24.21 -4.79
N TYR A 566 18.33 -24.01 -3.53
CA TYR A 566 19.23 -23.89 -2.38
C TYR A 566 18.85 -24.86 -1.26
N LEU A 567 19.81 -25.14 -0.37
CA LEU A 567 19.60 -25.94 0.85
C LEU A 567 18.83 -27.25 0.57
N GLU A 568 17.68 -27.46 1.21
CA GLU A 568 16.86 -28.67 1.05
C GLU A 568 16.27 -28.81 -0.36
N ASN A 569 16.16 -27.71 -1.10
CA ASN A 569 15.68 -27.63 -2.48
C ASN A 569 16.83 -27.54 -3.52
N ALA A 570 18.08 -27.83 -3.15
CA ALA A 570 19.23 -27.74 -4.07
C ALA A 570 19.10 -28.65 -5.31
N ASN A 571 18.42 -29.79 -5.17
CA ASN A 571 18.18 -30.73 -6.27
C ASN A 571 17.30 -30.14 -7.39
N GLU A 572 16.47 -29.14 -7.09
CA GLU A 572 15.55 -28.50 -8.04
C GLU A 572 16.29 -27.77 -9.17
N THR A 573 17.58 -27.47 -9.00
CA THR A 573 18.42 -26.95 -10.10
C THR A 573 18.50 -27.87 -11.31
N ASN A 574 18.20 -29.16 -11.15
CA ASN A 574 18.12 -30.15 -12.23
C ASN A 574 16.72 -30.23 -12.88
N THR A 575 15.73 -29.52 -12.35
CA THR A 575 14.39 -29.47 -12.92
C THR A 575 14.43 -28.71 -14.25
N PRO A 576 13.86 -29.26 -15.35
CA PRO A 576 13.77 -28.53 -16.60
C PRO A 576 13.00 -27.23 -16.43
N GLN A 577 13.44 -26.16 -17.12
CA GLN A 577 12.70 -24.91 -17.17
C GLN A 577 11.27 -25.17 -17.67
N PRO A 578 10.22 -24.84 -16.91
CA PRO A 578 8.85 -25.25 -17.22
C PRO A 578 8.28 -24.55 -18.47
N PHE A 579 8.66 -23.29 -18.69
CA PHE A 579 8.21 -22.47 -19.82
C PHE A 579 9.38 -21.60 -20.33
N GLN A 580 9.51 -21.42 -21.64
CA GLN A 580 10.44 -20.44 -22.21
C GLN A 580 10.02 -19.02 -21.84
N ALA A 581 10.97 -18.09 -21.72
CA ALA A 581 10.70 -16.71 -21.33
C ALA A 581 9.66 -16.02 -22.23
N GLU A 582 9.71 -16.25 -23.55
CA GLU A 582 8.72 -15.68 -24.50
C GLU A 582 7.29 -16.22 -24.31
N ASN A 583 7.14 -17.35 -23.61
CA ASN A 583 5.88 -18.01 -23.28
C ASN A 583 5.40 -17.71 -21.86
N ILE A 584 6.06 -16.78 -21.17
CA ILE A 584 5.60 -16.22 -19.89
C ILE A 584 5.26 -14.74 -20.11
N VAL A 585 4.19 -14.26 -19.49
CA VAL A 585 3.88 -12.83 -19.41
C VAL A 585 3.44 -12.46 -17.99
N MET A 586 3.86 -11.28 -17.52
CA MET A 586 3.34 -10.65 -16.31
C MET A 586 2.24 -9.64 -16.66
N LEU A 587 1.07 -9.80 -16.05
CA LEU A 587 -0.04 -8.86 -16.12
C LEU A 587 -0.04 -7.99 -14.85
N HIS A 588 -0.02 -6.68 -15.06
CA HIS A 588 -0.03 -5.67 -14.01
C HIS A 588 -1.12 -4.63 -14.22
N ASP A 589 -1.61 -4.04 -13.13
CA ASP A 589 -2.47 -2.84 -13.11
C ASP A 589 -1.73 -1.64 -12.49
N GLY A 590 -0.41 -1.76 -12.32
CA GLY A 590 0.43 -0.74 -11.71
C GLY A 590 0.56 -0.84 -10.18
N MET A 591 -0.31 -1.57 -9.47
CA MET A 591 -0.33 -1.62 -8.00
C MET A 591 0.72 -2.58 -7.39
N CYS A 592 1.49 -3.26 -8.24
CA CYS A 592 2.59 -4.15 -7.86
C CYS A 592 3.61 -3.40 -6.98
N SER A 593 3.74 -3.83 -5.72
CA SER A 593 4.57 -3.20 -4.68
C SER A 593 5.42 -4.23 -3.94
N SER A 594 6.52 -3.80 -3.31
CA SER A 594 7.35 -4.61 -2.41
C SER A 594 7.79 -5.94 -3.05
N THR A 595 7.48 -7.10 -2.45
CA THR A 595 7.79 -8.43 -3.00
C THR A 595 7.36 -8.62 -4.46
N CYS A 596 6.22 -8.03 -4.85
CA CYS A 596 5.77 -8.09 -6.25
C CYS A 596 6.79 -7.42 -7.19
N THR A 597 7.38 -6.30 -6.78
CA THR A 597 8.41 -5.63 -7.60
C THR A 597 9.73 -6.41 -7.64
N ILE A 598 10.07 -7.16 -6.58
CA ILE A 598 11.23 -8.06 -6.56
C ILE A 598 11.06 -9.15 -7.63
N VAL A 599 9.93 -9.88 -7.62
CA VAL A 599 9.71 -10.93 -8.62
C VAL A 599 9.63 -10.34 -10.02
N SER A 600 9.00 -9.18 -10.20
CA SER A 600 8.93 -8.52 -11.50
C SER A 600 10.28 -8.04 -12.02
N GLU A 601 11.16 -7.50 -11.16
CA GLU A 601 12.54 -7.16 -11.53
C GLU A 601 13.29 -8.40 -12.00
N LEU A 602 13.20 -9.51 -11.25
CA LEU A 602 13.87 -10.74 -11.60
C LEU A 602 13.32 -11.35 -12.90
N LEU A 603 12.00 -11.51 -13.03
CA LEU A 603 11.36 -12.07 -14.23
C LEU A 603 11.63 -11.21 -15.46
N LYS A 604 11.50 -9.88 -15.35
CA LYS A 604 11.70 -8.95 -16.48
C LYS A 604 13.17 -8.83 -16.85
N ASN A 605 14.01 -8.41 -15.91
CA ASN A 605 15.37 -7.93 -16.19
C ASN A 605 16.42 -9.04 -16.15
N GLN A 606 16.17 -10.15 -15.44
CA GLN A 606 17.00 -11.37 -15.55
C GLN A 606 16.39 -12.43 -16.45
N GLY A 607 15.10 -12.72 -16.29
CA GLY A 607 14.41 -13.79 -17.02
C GLY A 607 13.93 -13.41 -18.41
N GLY A 608 13.92 -12.11 -18.74
CA GLY A 608 13.45 -11.60 -20.03
C GLY A 608 11.95 -11.76 -20.30
N VAL A 609 11.15 -11.90 -19.25
CA VAL A 609 9.70 -12.07 -19.32
C VAL A 609 9.02 -10.74 -19.67
N ARG A 610 8.14 -10.77 -20.68
CA ARG A 610 7.38 -9.59 -21.13
C ARG A 610 6.31 -9.19 -20.12
N THR A 611 5.92 -7.92 -20.17
CA THR A 611 4.95 -7.31 -19.27
C THR A 611 3.79 -6.67 -20.03
N ILE A 612 2.58 -6.79 -19.52
CA ILE A 612 1.42 -6.02 -19.98
C ILE A 612 0.82 -5.24 -18.81
N ALA A 613 0.59 -3.95 -19.02
CA ALA A 613 -0.11 -3.10 -18.07
C ALA A 613 -1.56 -2.87 -18.53
N ILE A 614 -2.52 -2.98 -17.62
CA ILE A 614 -3.93 -2.64 -17.87
C ILE A 614 -4.34 -1.36 -17.13
N GLY A 615 -5.04 -0.47 -17.82
CA GLY A 615 -5.58 0.77 -17.26
C GLY A 615 -4.68 2.00 -17.47
N GLY A 616 -4.59 2.84 -16.45
CA GLY A 616 -3.93 4.14 -16.44
C GLY A 616 -4.82 5.27 -16.94
N ARG A 617 -4.30 6.50 -16.88
CA ARG A 617 -5.01 7.73 -17.31
C ARG A 617 -5.43 7.64 -18.78
N PRO A 618 -6.46 8.37 -19.23
CA PRO A 618 -6.92 8.37 -20.61
C PRO A 618 -5.96 9.13 -21.53
N ASN A 619 -4.77 8.58 -21.74
CA ASN A 619 -3.74 9.08 -22.66
C ASN A 619 -3.13 7.92 -23.46
N LEU A 620 -2.68 8.20 -24.69
CA LEU A 620 -1.93 7.23 -25.46
C LEU A 620 -0.51 7.05 -24.87
N GLY A 621 0.20 6.02 -25.33
CA GLY A 621 1.57 5.73 -24.89
C GLY A 621 1.68 4.70 -23.78
N PRO A 622 2.91 4.45 -23.29
CA PRO A 622 3.19 3.38 -22.34
C PRO A 622 2.66 3.69 -20.94
N MET A 623 2.56 2.63 -20.14
CA MET A 623 2.34 2.66 -18.69
C MET A 623 3.37 1.70 -18.07
N GLN A 624 3.90 2.01 -16.89
CA GLN A 624 4.71 1.05 -16.15
C GLN A 624 3.85 0.04 -15.39
N GLY A 625 4.29 -1.22 -15.36
CA GLY A 625 3.62 -2.24 -14.56
C GLY A 625 3.85 -2.11 -13.05
N LEU A 626 4.94 -1.44 -12.66
CA LEU A 626 5.43 -1.34 -11.29
C LEU A 626 5.34 0.11 -10.82
N GLY A 627 4.21 0.50 -10.25
CA GLY A 627 3.99 1.87 -9.79
C GLY A 627 3.87 2.03 -8.28
N GLY A 628 3.95 0.96 -7.48
CA GLY A 628 4.14 1.05 -6.03
C GLY A 628 5.60 0.94 -5.63
N THR A 629 5.86 0.85 -4.31
CA THR A 629 7.24 0.85 -3.81
C THR A 629 8.05 -0.30 -4.40
N LYS A 630 9.24 0.02 -4.90
CA LYS A 630 10.25 -0.95 -5.36
C LYS A 630 11.32 -1.23 -4.29
N GLY A 631 11.10 -0.79 -3.05
CA GLY A 631 11.90 -1.14 -1.89
C GLY A 631 11.96 -2.65 -1.63
N ALA A 632 13.13 -3.17 -1.26
CA ALA A 632 13.34 -4.61 -1.10
C ALA A 632 12.91 -5.14 0.28
N GLN A 633 12.74 -4.26 1.27
CA GLN A 633 12.34 -4.63 2.62
C GLN A 633 11.68 -3.45 3.34
N SER A 634 10.62 -3.70 4.09
CA SER A 634 9.98 -2.74 4.97
C SER A 634 10.09 -3.19 6.43
N PHE A 635 10.15 -2.23 7.34
CA PHE A 635 9.99 -2.44 8.78
C PHE A 635 8.82 -1.61 9.28
N GLY A 636 8.02 -2.21 10.15
CA GLY A 636 7.06 -1.45 10.95
C GLY A 636 7.78 -0.52 11.92
N TRP A 637 7.03 0.44 12.49
CA TRP A 637 7.59 1.31 13.53
C TRP A 637 8.08 0.50 14.73
N ASP A 638 7.35 -0.53 15.13
CA ASP A 638 7.71 -1.44 16.22
C ASP A 638 8.95 -2.28 15.91
N ASP A 639 9.15 -2.75 14.67
CA ASP A 639 10.37 -3.48 14.27
C ASP A 639 11.65 -2.66 14.56
N VAL A 640 11.64 -1.38 14.22
CA VAL A 640 12.76 -0.45 14.48
C VAL A 640 12.97 -0.27 15.99
N GLN A 641 11.90 -0.13 16.77
CA GLN A 641 11.98 0.03 18.21
C GLN A 641 12.53 -1.22 18.89
N ILE A 642 11.96 -2.40 18.59
CA ILE A 642 12.34 -3.69 19.16
C ILE A 642 13.82 -3.97 18.87
N ARG A 643 14.28 -3.73 17.64
CA ARG A 643 15.69 -3.88 17.26
C ARG A 643 16.59 -2.93 18.03
N SER A 644 16.19 -1.67 18.16
CA SER A 644 16.94 -0.68 18.93
C SER A 644 17.03 -1.07 20.41
N GLN A 645 15.96 -1.61 20.99
CA GLN A 645 15.94 -2.12 22.37
C GLN A 645 16.85 -3.33 22.53
N ILE A 646 16.78 -4.33 21.63
CA ILE A 646 17.67 -5.48 21.64
C ILE A 646 19.13 -5.01 21.66
N ILE A 647 19.52 -4.10 20.76
CA ILE A 647 20.88 -3.56 20.70
C ILE A 647 21.26 -2.81 21.97
N PHE A 648 20.36 -1.98 22.51
CA PHE A 648 20.56 -1.26 23.76
C PHE A 648 20.85 -2.22 24.93
N PHE A 649 20.07 -3.30 25.06
CA PHE A 649 20.19 -4.26 26.16
C PHE A 649 21.32 -5.28 25.99
N LEU A 650 21.88 -5.45 24.79
CA LEU A 650 23.14 -6.20 24.62
C LEU A 650 24.34 -5.49 25.27
N GLY A 651 24.26 -4.16 25.43
CA GLY A 651 25.31 -3.34 26.04
C GLY A 651 25.40 -3.50 27.55
N SER A 652 26.57 -3.16 28.11
CA SER A 652 26.79 -3.05 29.55
C SER A 652 25.99 -1.90 30.18
N PRO A 653 25.77 -1.89 31.51
CA PRO A 653 25.09 -0.79 32.19
C PRO A 653 25.71 0.59 31.93
N GLN A 654 27.04 0.67 31.74
CA GLN A 654 27.71 1.92 31.37
C GLN A 654 27.34 2.34 29.95
N GLN A 655 27.39 1.43 28.98
CA GLN A 655 26.99 1.72 27.60
C GLN A 655 25.52 2.15 27.52
N GLN A 656 24.64 1.47 28.25
CA GLN A 656 23.23 1.85 28.36
C GLN A 656 23.05 3.26 28.94
N ALA A 657 23.80 3.61 29.98
CA ALA A 657 23.78 4.94 30.56
C ALA A 657 24.25 6.01 29.55
N ASP A 658 25.29 5.70 28.77
CA ASP A 658 25.82 6.59 27.74
C ASP A 658 24.82 6.75 26.56
N TRP A 659 24.12 5.68 26.18
CA TRP A 659 23.15 5.69 25.08
C TRP A 659 21.79 6.31 25.42
N ASN A 660 21.44 6.44 26.70
CA ASN A 660 20.15 7.01 27.12
C ASN A 660 19.85 8.40 26.50
N THR A 661 20.89 9.20 26.26
CA THR A 661 20.76 10.54 25.68
C THR A 661 21.07 10.60 24.19
N THR A 662 21.46 9.49 23.56
CA THR A 662 21.78 9.44 22.13
C THR A 662 20.56 9.03 21.30
N SER A 663 20.71 9.06 19.97
CA SER A 663 19.67 8.61 19.05
C SER A 663 19.27 7.15 19.29
N LEU A 664 20.21 6.26 19.68
CA LEU A 664 19.89 4.86 19.98
C LEU A 664 18.91 4.73 21.15
N GLY A 665 19.20 5.34 22.31
CA GLY A 665 18.30 5.27 23.47
C GLY A 665 16.97 5.97 23.20
N ARG A 666 16.97 7.11 22.50
CA ARG A 666 15.75 7.82 22.13
C ARG A 666 14.87 7.01 21.17
N THR A 667 15.45 6.31 20.19
CA THR A 667 14.69 5.41 19.30
C THR A 667 14.15 4.22 20.09
N ALA A 668 14.98 3.57 20.90
CA ALA A 668 14.60 2.39 21.69
C ALA A 668 13.43 2.64 22.65
N PHE A 669 13.28 3.87 23.15
CA PHE A 669 12.26 4.23 24.13
C PHE A 669 11.35 5.39 23.68
N ALA A 670 11.22 5.60 22.37
CA ALA A 670 10.23 6.53 21.82
C ALA A 670 8.83 6.12 22.26
N THR A 671 7.99 7.10 22.62
CA THR A 671 6.64 6.81 23.12
C THR A 671 5.57 7.58 22.38
N GLN A 672 5.89 8.76 21.87
CA GLN A 672 4.89 9.64 21.30
C GLN A 672 4.49 9.18 19.91
N LEU A 673 5.42 8.64 19.11
CA LEU A 673 5.10 7.95 17.86
C LEU A 673 4.01 6.88 18.06
N PHE A 674 4.22 5.97 19.02
CA PHE A 674 3.28 4.87 19.29
C PHE A 674 1.95 5.35 19.91
N LYS A 675 1.96 6.45 20.69
CA LYS A 675 0.72 7.04 21.20
C LYS A 675 -0.17 7.62 20.11
N ARG A 676 0.42 8.21 19.06
CA ARG A 676 -0.30 8.96 18.03
C ARG A 676 -0.52 8.19 16.72
N THR A 677 -0.17 6.91 16.71
CA THR A 677 -0.33 6.03 15.54
C THR A 677 -1.57 5.16 15.71
N ALA A 678 -2.33 4.94 14.64
CA ALA A 678 -3.43 3.97 14.62
C ALA A 678 -2.90 2.53 14.69
N TYR A 679 -3.72 1.59 15.15
CA TYR A 679 -3.33 0.19 15.31
C TYR A 679 -4.19 -0.74 14.47
N SER A 680 -3.57 -1.79 13.94
CA SER A 680 -4.24 -2.92 13.30
C SER A 680 -3.95 -4.17 14.12
N GLY A 681 -4.88 -4.54 15.01
CA GLY A 681 -4.59 -5.51 16.06
C GLY A 681 -3.62 -4.91 17.07
N ASP A 682 -2.54 -5.62 17.37
CA ASP A 682 -1.48 -5.24 18.31
C ASP A 682 -0.38 -4.38 17.67
N ARG A 683 -0.43 -4.13 16.35
CA ARG A 683 0.65 -3.45 15.62
C ARG A 683 0.35 -2.01 15.27
N PRO A 684 1.32 -1.09 15.43
CA PRO A 684 1.20 0.27 14.93
C PRO A 684 1.17 0.26 13.39
N ALA A 685 0.27 1.04 12.82
CA ALA A 685 0.09 1.11 11.38
C ALA A 685 1.12 2.05 10.72
N GLY A 686 1.80 1.53 9.70
CA GLY A 686 2.83 2.25 8.95
C GLY A 686 4.23 1.71 9.20
N GLY A 687 5.23 2.39 8.66
CA GLY A 687 6.61 1.95 8.72
C GLY A 687 7.53 2.72 7.79
N ILE A 688 8.65 2.08 7.48
CA ILE A 688 9.71 2.61 6.60
C ILE A 688 10.11 1.59 5.55
N ASN A 689 10.62 2.11 4.43
CA ASN A 689 11.36 1.38 3.41
C ASN A 689 12.81 1.25 3.89
N LEU A 690 13.18 0.05 4.34
CA LEU A 690 14.45 -0.19 5.02
C LEU A 690 15.62 -0.37 4.04
N ARG A 691 15.36 -1.03 2.91
CA ARG A 691 16.38 -1.40 1.94
C ARG A 691 16.02 -0.91 0.55
N ASP A 692 16.93 -0.14 -0.03
CA ASP A 692 16.92 0.13 -1.46
C ASP A 692 17.09 -1.20 -2.21
N ASN A 693 16.37 -1.35 -3.33
CA ASN A 693 16.61 -2.42 -4.29
C ASN A 693 17.39 -1.87 -5.49
N LEU A 694 18.45 -2.57 -5.91
CA LEU A 694 19.38 -2.11 -6.93
C LEU A 694 19.42 -3.03 -8.14
N ARG A 695 19.50 -2.42 -9.32
CA ARG A 695 19.60 -3.14 -10.59
C ARG A 695 20.99 -3.70 -10.83
N ARG A 696 21.05 -4.90 -11.39
CA ARG A 696 22.30 -5.53 -11.83
C ARG A 696 23.01 -4.69 -12.88
N ASN A 697 24.31 -4.44 -12.67
CA ASN A 697 25.17 -3.68 -13.58
C ASN A 697 24.69 -2.24 -13.85
N ASP A 698 23.97 -1.63 -12.91
CA ASP A 698 23.58 -0.22 -13.01
C ASP A 698 24.66 0.69 -12.38
N PRO A 699 25.46 1.41 -13.18
CA PRO A 699 26.51 2.27 -12.66
C PRO A 699 25.97 3.55 -12.02
N SER A 700 24.69 3.87 -12.17
CA SER A 700 24.09 5.07 -11.57
C SER A 700 23.89 4.92 -10.06
N ASN A 701 23.82 3.68 -9.55
CA ASN A 701 23.44 3.36 -8.17
C ASN A 701 22.10 3.98 -7.74
N THR A 702 21.21 4.21 -8.70
CA THR A 702 19.86 4.72 -8.44
C THR A 702 18.99 3.58 -7.93
N PRO A 703 18.31 3.73 -6.78
CA PRO A 703 17.33 2.75 -6.33
C PRO A 703 16.26 2.53 -7.38
N LEU A 704 15.82 1.29 -7.55
CA LEU A 704 14.77 0.91 -8.51
C LEU A 704 13.50 1.76 -8.33
N GLU A 705 13.24 2.23 -7.11
CA GLU A 705 12.17 3.15 -6.74
C GLU A 705 12.04 4.38 -7.66
N PHE A 706 13.17 4.90 -8.14
CA PHE A 706 13.21 6.11 -8.98
C PHE A 706 13.43 5.79 -10.47
N ILE A 707 13.31 4.53 -10.87
CA ILE A 707 13.53 4.08 -12.25
C ILE A 707 12.18 3.73 -12.88
N TYR A 708 11.77 4.53 -13.86
CA TYR A 708 10.58 4.26 -14.68
C TYR A 708 10.80 3.07 -15.62
N GLU A 709 9.79 2.21 -15.72
CA GLU A 709 9.86 0.98 -16.51
C GLU A 709 8.56 0.66 -17.24
N ALA A 710 8.46 1.07 -18.49
CA ALA A 710 7.32 0.78 -19.33
C ALA A 710 7.07 -0.74 -19.46
N ALA A 711 5.79 -1.10 -19.46
CA ALA A 711 5.36 -2.41 -19.92
C ALA A 711 5.63 -2.59 -21.42
N ASP A 712 5.66 -3.84 -21.89
CA ASP A 712 5.79 -4.15 -23.32
C ASP A 712 4.54 -3.84 -24.13
N CYS A 713 3.40 -3.79 -23.45
CA CYS A 713 2.10 -3.51 -24.00
C CYS A 713 1.24 -2.84 -22.95
N ARG A 714 0.39 -1.91 -23.37
CA ARG A 714 -0.70 -1.37 -22.57
C ARG A 714 -2.04 -1.74 -23.17
N MET A 715 -3.04 -2.01 -22.33
CA MET A 715 -4.46 -2.12 -22.71
C MET A 715 -5.35 -1.39 -21.71
N TRP A 716 -6.57 -1.06 -22.09
CA TRP A 716 -7.60 -0.55 -21.16
C TRP A 716 -8.66 -1.60 -20.87
N TYR A 717 -9.30 -1.48 -19.70
CA TYR A 717 -10.47 -2.28 -19.36
C TYR A 717 -11.61 -2.00 -20.35
N THR A 718 -12.19 -3.06 -20.90
CA THR A 718 -13.50 -3.00 -21.58
C THR A 718 -14.63 -3.31 -20.59
N ALA A 719 -15.88 -3.03 -20.95
CA ALA A 719 -17.02 -3.31 -20.07
C ALA A 719 -17.09 -4.79 -19.60
N PRO A 720 -16.89 -5.81 -20.47
CA PRO A 720 -16.83 -7.21 -20.03
C PRO A 720 -15.72 -7.49 -19.02
N MET A 721 -14.54 -6.88 -19.21
CA MET A 721 -13.38 -7.07 -18.33
C MET A 721 -13.61 -6.57 -16.91
N ILE A 722 -14.52 -5.60 -16.68
CA ILE A 722 -14.82 -5.07 -15.34
C ILE A 722 -15.37 -6.16 -14.40
N PHE A 723 -16.13 -7.12 -14.93
CA PHE A 723 -16.82 -8.14 -14.12
C PHE A 723 -16.39 -9.57 -14.40
N ASP A 724 -15.61 -9.80 -15.45
CA ASP A 724 -15.11 -11.13 -15.81
C ASP A 724 -13.58 -11.11 -15.97
N VAL A 725 -12.89 -11.73 -15.02
CA VAL A 725 -11.43 -11.83 -15.04
C VAL A 725 -10.93 -12.66 -16.23
N THR A 726 -11.72 -13.62 -16.73
CA THR A 726 -11.32 -14.43 -17.87
C THR A 726 -11.26 -13.60 -19.15
N GLU A 727 -12.07 -12.55 -19.27
CA GLU A 727 -11.97 -11.59 -20.38
C GLU A 727 -10.70 -10.73 -20.28
N VAL A 728 -10.24 -10.41 -19.07
CA VAL A 728 -8.93 -9.76 -18.87
C VAL A 728 -7.81 -10.69 -19.34
N TRP A 729 -7.82 -11.95 -18.91
CA TRP A 729 -6.80 -12.93 -19.29
C TRP A 729 -6.78 -13.20 -20.80
N LYS A 730 -7.95 -13.30 -21.47
CA LYS A 730 -8.02 -13.38 -22.93
C LYS A 730 -7.39 -12.15 -23.59
N GLY A 731 -7.73 -10.96 -23.10
CA GLY A 731 -7.15 -9.70 -23.57
C GLY A 731 -5.62 -9.64 -23.49
N VAL A 732 -5.02 -10.27 -22.47
CA VAL A 732 -3.57 -10.47 -22.37
C VAL A 732 -3.06 -11.44 -23.43
N VAL A 733 -3.64 -12.63 -23.50
CA VAL A 733 -3.20 -13.70 -24.42
C VAL A 733 -3.23 -13.21 -25.86
N ASP A 734 -4.31 -12.54 -26.26
CA ASP A 734 -4.53 -12.07 -27.63
C ASP A 734 -3.54 -10.98 -28.06
N ARG A 735 -2.99 -10.21 -27.12
CA ARG A 735 -1.99 -9.16 -27.37
C ARG A 735 -0.55 -9.68 -27.30
N MET A 736 -0.31 -10.69 -26.47
CA MET A 736 1.03 -11.24 -26.26
C MET A 736 1.42 -12.31 -27.27
N TRP A 737 0.44 -13.09 -27.70
CA TRP A 737 0.60 -14.26 -28.56
C TRP A 737 -0.42 -14.34 -29.70
N GLY A 738 -1.31 -13.35 -29.84
CA GLY A 738 -2.30 -13.25 -30.92
C GLY A 738 -2.07 -12.04 -31.83
N GLU A 739 -3.15 -11.61 -32.50
CA GLU A 739 -3.14 -10.50 -33.48
C GLU A 739 -3.73 -9.19 -32.93
N THR A 740 -4.12 -9.13 -31.65
CA THR A 740 -4.76 -7.93 -31.08
C THR A 740 -3.72 -6.86 -30.75
N GLU A 741 -4.03 -5.60 -31.11
CA GLU A 741 -3.12 -4.47 -30.89
C GLU A 741 -3.10 -3.98 -29.44
N CYS A 742 -1.95 -3.45 -29.04
CA CYS A 742 -1.78 -2.67 -27.82
C CYS A 742 -2.20 -1.21 -28.06
N VAL A 743 -2.38 -0.44 -26.99
CA VAL A 743 -2.61 1.01 -27.07
C VAL A 743 -1.54 1.67 -27.95
N GLU A 744 -1.94 2.63 -28.79
CA GLU A 744 -1.04 3.34 -29.69
C GLU A 744 0.16 3.93 -28.93
N GLY A 745 1.37 3.66 -29.45
CA GLY A 745 2.63 4.14 -28.86
C GLY A 745 3.05 3.44 -27.56
N SER A 746 2.35 2.39 -27.11
CA SER A 746 2.67 1.71 -25.83
C SER A 746 3.63 0.53 -25.95
N THR A 747 4.14 0.23 -27.15
CA THR A 747 5.02 -0.92 -27.40
C THR A 747 6.45 -0.48 -27.72
N ARG A 748 7.42 -1.36 -27.47
CA ARG A 748 8.85 -1.13 -27.76
C ARG A 748 9.41 0.14 -27.12
N ASP A 749 8.85 0.53 -25.98
CA ASP A 749 9.46 1.59 -25.18
C ASP A 749 10.89 1.16 -24.83
N LYS A 750 11.78 2.14 -24.80
CA LYS A 750 13.21 1.91 -24.61
C LYS A 750 13.49 1.15 -23.29
N SER A 751 12.63 1.24 -22.28
CA SER A 751 12.75 0.58 -20.97
C SER A 751 12.03 -0.77 -20.87
N SER A 752 11.27 -1.18 -21.89
CA SER A 752 10.55 -2.45 -21.94
C SER A 752 11.43 -3.58 -22.49
N VAL A 753 11.04 -4.85 -22.32
CA VAL A 753 11.79 -6.00 -22.84
C VAL A 753 11.92 -5.95 -24.37
N SER A 754 10.80 -5.72 -25.05
CA SER A 754 10.70 -5.61 -26.51
C SER A 754 11.44 -4.39 -27.09
N GLY A 755 11.74 -3.37 -26.28
CA GLY A 755 12.63 -2.27 -26.63
C GLY A 755 14.09 -2.46 -26.22
N GLY A 756 14.46 -3.62 -25.68
CA GLY A 756 15.82 -3.93 -25.23
C GLY A 756 16.21 -3.30 -23.89
N GLY A 757 15.22 -3.00 -23.04
CA GLY A 757 15.37 -2.28 -21.77
C GLY A 757 15.90 -3.10 -20.59
N GLN A 758 16.04 -4.43 -20.73
CA GLN A 758 16.40 -5.37 -19.64
C GLN A 758 17.71 -5.02 -18.92
N THR A 759 18.65 -4.41 -19.64
CA THR A 759 19.97 -4.03 -19.14
C THR A 759 20.10 -2.52 -18.90
N LYS A 760 18.99 -1.77 -18.95
CA LYS A 760 19.05 -0.32 -18.78
C LYS A 760 19.18 0.06 -17.33
N SER A 761 20.23 0.83 -17.09
CA SER A 761 20.55 1.54 -15.88
C SER A 761 19.62 2.72 -15.64
N GLY A 762 19.48 3.11 -14.37
CA GLY A 762 18.90 4.38 -13.96
C GLY A 762 19.77 5.57 -14.37
N ALA A 763 19.23 6.76 -14.17
CA ALA A 763 19.96 8.00 -14.37
C ALA A 763 20.48 8.54 -13.03
N VAL A 764 21.69 9.09 -13.04
CA VAL A 764 22.28 9.70 -11.84
C VAL A 764 21.52 10.99 -11.49
N PRO A 765 21.15 11.21 -10.22
CA PRO A 765 20.61 12.48 -9.77
C PRO A 765 21.50 13.67 -10.14
N PRO A 766 20.93 14.83 -10.50
CA PRO A 766 21.72 16.03 -10.72
C PRO A 766 22.42 16.44 -9.42
N PRO A 767 23.55 17.18 -9.49
CA PRO A 767 24.14 17.77 -8.29
C PRO A 767 23.07 18.59 -7.55
N PRO A 768 22.92 18.41 -6.23
CA PRO A 768 21.93 19.16 -5.47
C PRO A 768 22.18 20.64 -5.65
N ARG A 769 21.08 21.40 -5.85
CA ARG A 769 21.18 22.85 -6.02
C ARG A 769 21.80 23.45 -4.75
N GLU A 770 22.96 24.09 -4.89
CA GLU A 770 23.51 24.91 -3.80
C GLU A 770 22.40 25.87 -3.33
N ARG A 771 22.16 25.93 -2.02
CA ARG A 771 21.25 26.90 -1.42
C ARG A 771 21.81 28.31 -1.64
N GLY A 772 21.63 28.88 -2.82
CA GLY A 772 21.59 30.32 -2.99
C GLY A 772 20.46 30.84 -2.11
N ASN A 773 20.69 31.91 -1.35
CA ASN A 773 19.67 32.59 -0.56
C ASN A 773 18.41 32.79 -1.43
N VAL A 774 17.39 31.97 -1.20
CA VAL A 774 16.07 32.18 -1.79
C VAL A 774 15.37 33.14 -0.85
N ASP A 775 15.24 34.38 -1.30
CA ASP A 775 14.39 35.38 -0.68
C ASP A 775 12.98 34.80 -0.42
N ASN A 776 12.48 35.03 0.79
CA ASN A 776 11.15 34.67 1.24
C ASN A 776 10.07 35.25 0.32
N ALA A 777 9.65 34.50 -0.71
CA ALA A 777 8.50 34.83 -1.53
C ALA A 777 7.85 33.57 -2.15
N ALA A 778 7.58 32.54 -1.33
CA ALA A 778 6.67 31.45 -1.70
C ALA A 778 6.06 30.79 -0.45
N ALA A 779 5.52 31.60 0.46
CA ALA A 779 4.72 31.12 1.59
C ALA A 779 3.59 32.12 1.84
N SER A 780 2.61 32.16 0.93
CA SER A 780 1.26 32.74 1.13
C SER A 780 0.46 32.55 -0.15
N GLY A 781 -0.40 31.54 -0.18
CA GLY A 781 -1.16 31.21 -1.40
C GLY A 781 -2.43 30.40 -1.20
N ILE A 782 -3.06 30.41 -0.02
CA ILE A 782 -4.45 29.94 0.13
C ILE A 782 -5.16 30.85 1.14
N LEU A 783 -5.97 31.80 0.64
CA LEU A 783 -7.26 32.25 1.18
C LEU A 783 -7.66 33.58 0.52
N GLY A 784 -8.88 33.63 -0.03
CA GLY A 784 -9.60 34.89 -0.25
C GLY A 784 -10.08 35.14 -1.67
N ALA A 785 -11.13 34.43 -2.08
CA ALA A 785 -12.00 34.91 -3.15
C ALA A 785 -12.72 36.19 -2.68
N LYS A 786 -12.39 37.35 -3.27
CA LYS A 786 -13.31 38.48 -3.38
C LYS A 786 -13.20 39.16 -4.74
N SER A 787 -14.37 39.24 -5.36
CA SER A 787 -14.80 39.90 -6.58
C SER A 787 -14.07 41.22 -6.93
N VAL A 788 -13.62 41.36 -8.17
CA VAL A 788 -13.67 42.64 -8.91
C VAL A 788 -13.91 42.38 -10.41
N VAL A 789 -15.16 42.63 -10.82
CA VAL A 789 -15.62 43.41 -11.98
C VAL A 789 -14.81 43.34 -13.29
N LEU A 790 -15.48 42.81 -14.31
CA LEU A 790 -15.23 43.00 -15.75
C LEU A 790 -14.87 44.46 -16.09
N TRP A 791 -13.79 44.68 -16.85
CA TRP A 791 -13.80 45.65 -17.95
C TRP A 791 -13.09 45.07 -19.18
N SER A 792 -13.60 45.51 -20.32
CA SER A 792 -13.62 44.92 -21.64
C SER A 792 -12.52 45.41 -22.60
N LEU A 793 -12.08 44.50 -23.49
CA LEU A 793 -11.68 44.69 -24.92
C LEU A 793 -10.35 45.44 -25.23
N PRO A 794 -9.82 45.38 -26.49
CA PRO A 794 -9.56 44.19 -27.34
C PRO A 794 -8.22 44.26 -28.13
N PHE A 795 -7.87 43.16 -28.82
CA PHE A 795 -7.14 43.05 -30.10
C PHE A 795 -5.90 43.92 -30.37
N SER A 796 -4.76 43.29 -30.69
CA SER A 796 -4.20 43.31 -32.06
C SER A 796 -2.98 42.40 -32.25
N VAL A 797 -3.02 41.71 -33.38
CA VAL A 797 -1.99 40.94 -34.07
C VAL A 797 -0.82 41.84 -34.51
N VAL A 798 0.43 41.44 -34.28
CA VAL A 798 1.54 41.68 -35.22
C VAL A 798 2.55 40.52 -35.18
N MET A 799 2.81 40.04 -36.38
CA MET A 799 3.76 39.02 -36.86
C MET A 799 5.21 39.55 -36.81
N GLY A 800 6.21 38.73 -36.49
CA GLY A 800 7.61 39.17 -36.57
C GLY A 800 8.66 38.09 -36.31
N MET A 801 9.22 37.58 -37.40
CA MET A 801 10.30 36.59 -37.53
C MET A 801 11.69 37.06 -37.02
N LEU A 802 12.56 36.06 -36.74
CA LEU A 802 14.04 36.03 -36.76
C LEU A 802 14.73 36.84 -35.62
N TRP A 803 15.53 36.25 -34.73
CA TRP A 803 16.76 35.46 -34.95
C TRP A 803 17.01 34.45 -33.83
#